data_AF-A0A6A2WA45-F1
#
_entry.id   AF-A0A6A2WA45-F1
#
_cell.length_a   1.000
_cell.length_b   1.000
_cell.length_c   1.000
_cell.angle_alpha   90.00
_cell.angle_beta   90.00
_cell.angle_gamma   90.00
#
_symmetry.space_group_name_H-M   'P 1'
#
loop_
_entity.id
_entity.type
_entity.pdbx_description
1 polymer ?
#
loop_
_entity_poly.entity_id
_entity_poly.type
_entity_poly.pdbx_seq_one_letter_code
_entity_poly.pdbx_strand_id
1 'polypeptide(L)'
;MSTVTVPPVAPSHREDAMQIFRAFKGIGCDAGAIVDILAHRDATQRSLIEQEYESAYGHELRKRLRSELNGHLKKAVLLWMHEPGERDSFILKKSLRGAVKDQKAVTEIICSRTPSQIGQLKRAYFTNVGTNLEDHVEDELSGDHKKLLLAFLTTSRYEGPEYDEQLVEEDAKALHKAAKKFSLSEKTFIQVFSERSRAHLCAVSDAYKSMFKKTLEKTIRDETHRNFEYALKTILRCAESQPRFYAKALRKAMKGLGTDDTALVRIVVTRAEIDMQYIKVEYRKKYGKTLNDAVHSDTSGHYRAFLLALLAMVVPTAAAMASGFPTKPMLDLSCCLTVAFCAFFVPTFAKLTTIEHSVKTDGSLSFLVIGDWGRRGLYNQSEVAFQMGRIGEKLDIDFVISTGDNFYDNGLTSVYDPAFRESFTNIYTAKSLHKQWYNVLGNHDYRGNVEAQLGPILPSVDKRWICMRSFAVKTEIVDIFFLDTTPFVDKYFIEPEEHTYDWEGVQPRKTYLATLLKDLKAEMRDSTAKWKFVVGHHAIKSLGHHGDTTELVKFLLPLLKENNVDVYMNGHDHCLGHITSIDGPIQYLTSGGGSKAWRGVLKTEDDIDDTVKFLYDGQGFMSVEMNERDVMILFYDVDGNVLHDWKISKLLYSAV
;
A
#
# COMPACT_ATOMS: atom_id res chain seq x y z
N MET A 1 -6.12 -1.72 -12.07
CA MET A 1 -6.57 -0.34 -12.33
C MET A 1 -8.08 -0.28 -12.31
N SER A 2 -8.59 0.67 -11.54
CA SER A 2 -10.00 1.02 -11.40
C SER A 2 -10.62 1.44 -12.73
N THR A 3 -11.91 1.17 -12.92
CA THR A 3 -12.76 1.75 -13.98
C THR A 3 -13.62 2.91 -13.49
N VAL A 4 -13.68 3.18 -12.19
CA VAL A 4 -14.48 4.29 -11.67
C VAL A 4 -13.92 5.59 -12.23
N THR A 5 -14.78 6.38 -12.86
CA THR A 5 -14.41 7.70 -13.39
C THR A 5 -14.98 8.75 -12.45
N VAL A 6 -14.10 9.48 -11.78
CA VAL A 6 -14.46 10.66 -10.98
C VAL A 6 -14.35 11.89 -11.89
N PRO A 7 -15.35 12.79 -11.92
CA PRO A 7 -15.27 14.00 -12.72
C PRO A 7 -14.03 14.83 -12.36
N PRO A 8 -13.31 15.42 -13.33
CA PRO A 8 -12.13 16.25 -13.07
C PRO A 8 -12.42 17.43 -12.13
N VAL A 9 -13.66 17.93 -12.17
CA VAL A 9 -14.21 18.90 -11.22
C VAL A 9 -15.52 18.30 -10.70
N ALA A 10 -15.43 17.48 -9.66
CA ALA A 10 -16.62 16.97 -8.98
C ALA A 10 -17.30 18.10 -8.18
N PRO A 11 -18.64 18.20 -8.17
CA PRO A 11 -19.36 19.02 -7.21
C PRO A 11 -18.95 18.70 -5.77
N SER A 12 -19.14 19.66 -4.87
CA SER A 12 -18.91 19.41 -3.44
C SER A 12 -19.84 18.30 -2.93
N HIS A 13 -19.42 17.58 -1.88
CA HIS A 13 -20.23 16.50 -1.28
C HIS A 13 -21.62 17.01 -0.82
N ARG A 14 -21.69 18.27 -0.36
CA ARG A 14 -22.94 18.95 -0.03
C ARG A 14 -23.83 19.15 -1.26
N GLU A 15 -23.27 19.57 -2.40
CA GLU A 15 -24.03 19.73 -3.64
C GLU A 15 -24.53 18.39 -4.17
N ASP A 16 -23.72 17.33 -4.10
CA ASP A 16 -24.13 15.98 -4.44
C ASP A 16 -25.26 15.49 -3.52
N ALA A 17 -25.13 15.66 -2.20
CA ALA A 17 -26.18 15.34 -1.24
C ALA A 17 -27.47 16.11 -1.54
N MET A 18 -27.38 17.39 -1.90
CA MET A 18 -28.52 18.21 -2.29
C MET A 18 -29.18 17.73 -3.58
N GLN A 19 -28.39 17.36 -4.60
CA GLN A 19 -28.92 16.83 -5.85
C GLN A 19 -29.60 15.48 -5.65
N ILE A 20 -29.00 14.59 -4.84
CA ILE A 20 -29.62 13.32 -4.45
C ILE A 20 -30.93 13.57 -3.69
N PHE A 21 -30.97 14.53 -2.77
CA PHE A 21 -32.22 14.90 -2.07
C PHE A 21 -33.30 15.40 -3.03
N ARG A 22 -32.92 16.21 -4.03
CA ARG A 22 -33.84 16.66 -5.09
C ARG A 22 -34.35 15.49 -5.94
N ALA A 23 -33.51 14.50 -6.22
CA ALA A 23 -33.89 13.30 -6.97
C ALA A 23 -34.97 12.46 -6.26
N PHE A 24 -35.13 12.61 -4.93
CA PHE A 24 -36.19 11.97 -4.15
C PHE A 24 -37.48 12.81 -4.02
N LYS A 25 -37.55 14.03 -4.58
CA LYS A 25 -38.74 14.87 -4.47
C LYS A 25 -39.80 14.51 -5.51
N GLY A 26 -41.06 14.47 -5.07
CA GLY A 26 -42.23 14.25 -5.92
C GLY A 26 -42.79 12.83 -5.83
N ILE A 27 -43.63 12.44 -6.79
CA ILE A 27 -44.12 11.05 -6.89
C ILE A 27 -43.08 10.25 -7.67
N GLY A 28 -42.37 9.37 -6.98
CA GLY A 28 -41.31 8.54 -7.55
C GLY A 28 -39.91 9.11 -7.29
N CYS A 29 -38.92 8.57 -8.00
CA CYS A 29 -37.50 8.83 -7.78
C CYS A 29 -36.79 9.01 -9.13
N ASP A 30 -36.00 10.07 -9.28
CA ASP A 30 -35.09 10.24 -10.43
C ASP A 30 -33.88 9.31 -10.27
N ALA A 31 -34.09 8.05 -10.65
CA ALA A 31 -33.05 7.04 -10.63
C ALA A 31 -31.87 7.35 -11.58
N GLY A 32 -32.09 8.17 -12.61
CA GLY A 32 -31.04 8.61 -13.52
C GLY A 32 -30.04 9.50 -12.79
N ALA A 33 -30.53 10.56 -12.14
CA ALA A 33 -29.71 11.48 -11.37
C ALA A 33 -28.90 10.78 -10.26
N ILE A 34 -29.51 9.80 -9.58
CA ILE A 34 -28.81 9.00 -8.55
C ILE A 34 -27.66 8.19 -9.15
N VAL A 35 -27.88 7.56 -10.31
CA VAL A 35 -26.84 6.79 -11.02
C VAL A 35 -25.72 7.71 -11.47
N ASP A 36 -26.04 8.86 -12.06
CA ASP A 36 -25.06 9.82 -12.58
C ASP A 36 -24.17 10.40 -11.49
N ILE A 37 -24.67 10.54 -10.26
CA ILE A 37 -23.86 10.96 -9.11
C ILE A 37 -23.08 9.76 -8.56
N LEU A 38 -23.78 8.73 -8.06
CA LEU A 38 -23.15 7.70 -7.23
C LEU A 38 -22.22 6.77 -8.00
N ALA A 39 -22.44 6.52 -9.30
CA ALA A 39 -21.55 5.68 -10.09
C ALA A 39 -20.20 6.37 -10.42
N HIS A 40 -20.13 7.70 -10.24
CA HIS A 40 -18.96 8.53 -10.55
C HIS A 40 -18.32 9.13 -9.30
N ARG A 41 -18.48 8.45 -8.16
CA ARG A 41 -17.83 8.80 -6.89
C ARG A 41 -17.09 7.58 -6.36
N ASP A 42 -15.89 7.79 -5.84
CA ASP A 42 -15.16 6.75 -5.12
C ASP A 42 -15.76 6.50 -3.73
N ALA A 43 -15.24 5.50 -3.02
CA ALA A 43 -15.73 5.08 -1.71
C ALA A 43 -15.72 6.23 -0.69
N THR A 44 -14.61 6.95 -0.58
CA THR A 44 -14.46 8.11 0.32
C THR A 44 -15.49 9.19 0.02
N GLN A 45 -15.67 9.55 -1.25
CA GLN A 45 -16.65 10.54 -1.67
C GLN A 45 -18.08 10.09 -1.36
N ARG A 46 -18.42 8.80 -1.56
CA ARG A 46 -19.74 8.27 -1.20
C ARG A 46 -19.99 8.35 0.30
N SER A 47 -18.99 8.04 1.13
CA SER A 47 -19.10 8.17 2.59
C SER A 47 -19.33 9.62 3.02
N LEU A 48 -18.61 10.58 2.43
CA LEU A 48 -18.80 12.01 2.71
C LEU A 48 -20.18 12.51 2.25
N ILE A 49 -20.69 12.02 1.12
CA ILE A 49 -22.05 12.32 0.65
C ILE A 49 -23.09 11.77 1.63
N GLU A 50 -22.91 10.57 2.17
CA GLU A 50 -23.80 10.02 3.21
C GLU A 50 -23.84 10.92 4.45
N GLN A 51 -22.68 11.36 4.94
CA GLN A 51 -22.57 12.25 6.10
C GLN A 51 -23.23 13.61 5.86
N GLU A 52 -22.96 14.25 4.72
CA GLU A 52 -23.57 15.54 4.36
C GLU A 52 -25.09 15.42 4.20
N TYR A 53 -25.57 14.33 3.59
CA TYR A 53 -27.00 14.09 3.43
C TYR A 53 -27.70 13.92 4.78
N GLU A 54 -27.10 13.14 5.69
CA GLU A 54 -27.62 12.93 7.04
C GLU A 54 -27.63 14.24 7.86
N SER A 55 -26.54 15.00 7.80
CA SER A 55 -26.41 16.29 8.48
C SER A 55 -27.44 17.31 7.97
N ALA A 56 -27.62 17.42 6.65
CA ALA A 56 -28.48 18.42 6.04
C ALA A 56 -29.98 18.07 6.11
N TYR A 57 -30.35 16.79 6.09
CA TYR A 57 -31.74 16.35 5.91
C TYR A 57 -32.28 15.45 7.04
N GLY A 58 -31.47 15.09 8.03
CA GLY A 58 -31.91 14.32 9.21
C GLY A 58 -32.34 12.89 8.90
N HIS A 59 -31.93 12.34 7.76
CA HIS A 59 -32.32 11.01 7.29
C HIS A 59 -31.12 10.26 6.72
N GLU A 60 -30.98 8.96 7.03
CA GLU A 60 -29.93 8.12 6.46
C GLU A 60 -30.12 7.92 4.95
N LEU A 61 -29.11 8.29 4.16
CA LEU A 61 -29.16 8.19 2.70
C LEU A 61 -29.44 6.76 2.25
N ARG A 62 -28.81 5.75 2.86
CA ARG A 62 -29.03 4.33 2.53
C ARG A 62 -30.46 3.87 2.78
N LYS A 63 -31.11 4.38 3.83
CA LYS A 63 -32.52 4.05 4.10
C LYS A 63 -33.40 4.64 3.00
N ARG A 64 -33.11 5.86 2.56
CA ARG A 64 -33.87 6.50 1.47
C ARG A 64 -33.64 5.82 0.12
N LEU A 65 -32.40 5.52 -0.25
CA LEU A 65 -32.09 4.72 -1.45
C LEU A 65 -32.82 3.36 -1.43
N ARG A 66 -32.92 2.74 -0.25
CA ARG A 66 -33.66 1.48 -0.07
C ARG A 66 -35.17 1.64 -0.25
N SER A 67 -35.79 2.75 0.15
CA SER A 67 -37.24 2.95 -0.05
C SER A 67 -37.59 3.36 -1.47
N GLU A 68 -36.71 4.12 -2.14
CA GLU A 68 -37.00 4.76 -3.43
C GLU A 68 -36.58 3.90 -4.63
N LEU A 69 -35.49 3.15 -4.52
CA LEU A 69 -35.01 2.29 -5.62
C LEU A 69 -35.64 0.90 -5.56
N ASN A 70 -35.78 0.28 -6.74
CA ASN A 70 -36.38 -1.06 -6.90
C ASN A 70 -35.47 -2.03 -7.68
N GLY A 71 -35.81 -3.33 -7.61
CA GLY A 71 -35.21 -4.38 -8.43
C GLY A 71 -33.69 -4.54 -8.27
N HIS A 72 -33.01 -4.81 -9.39
CA HIS A 72 -31.56 -5.03 -9.44
C HIS A 72 -30.75 -3.74 -9.26
N LEU A 73 -31.28 -2.59 -9.70
CA LEU A 73 -30.68 -1.28 -9.46
C LEU A 73 -30.51 -1.03 -7.95
N LYS A 74 -31.59 -1.21 -7.17
CA LYS A 74 -31.55 -1.09 -5.71
C LYS A 74 -30.44 -1.94 -5.10
N LYS A 75 -30.34 -3.21 -5.52
CA LYS A 75 -29.33 -4.14 -5.00
C LYS A 75 -27.92 -3.69 -5.35
N ALA A 76 -27.69 -3.22 -6.58
CA ALA A 76 -26.38 -2.76 -7.03
C ALA A 76 -25.95 -1.47 -6.34
N VAL A 77 -26.83 -0.46 -6.29
CA VAL A 77 -26.54 0.83 -5.65
C VAL A 77 -26.28 0.66 -4.16
N LEU A 78 -27.14 -0.08 -3.43
CA LEU A 78 -26.93 -0.29 -1.99
C LEU A 78 -25.64 -1.06 -1.69
N LEU A 79 -25.24 -2.01 -2.54
CA LEU A 79 -23.97 -2.71 -2.39
C LEU A 79 -22.77 -1.80 -2.68
N TRP A 80 -22.93 -0.87 -3.63
CA TRP A 80 -21.91 0.10 -4.01
C TRP A 80 -21.64 1.16 -2.93
N MET A 81 -22.68 1.55 -2.19
CA MET A 81 -22.56 2.52 -1.09
C MET A 81 -21.61 2.05 0.02
N HIS A 82 -21.45 0.74 0.20
CA HIS A 82 -20.50 0.22 1.18
C HIS A 82 -19.04 0.47 0.76
N GLU A 83 -18.21 0.83 1.73
CA GLU A 83 -16.75 0.75 1.64
C GLU A 83 -16.31 -0.68 1.26
N PRO A 84 -15.16 -0.90 0.59
CA PRO A 84 -14.77 -2.22 0.08
C PRO A 84 -14.82 -3.36 1.12
N GLY A 85 -14.29 -3.15 2.34
CA GLY A 85 -14.34 -4.14 3.42
C GLY A 85 -15.77 -4.40 3.93
N GLU A 86 -16.59 -3.35 4.05
CA GLU A 86 -18.00 -3.48 4.44
C GLU A 86 -18.83 -4.19 3.36
N ARG A 87 -18.52 -3.95 2.09
CA ARG A 87 -19.16 -4.55 0.93
C ARG A 87 -18.95 -6.06 0.94
N ASP A 88 -17.71 -6.50 1.13
CA ASP A 88 -17.38 -7.90 1.27
C ASP A 88 -18.03 -8.52 2.52
N SER A 89 -18.05 -7.79 3.64
CA SER A 89 -18.72 -8.20 4.87
C SER A 89 -20.22 -8.42 4.68
N PHE A 90 -20.90 -7.49 4.01
CA PHE A 90 -22.32 -7.59 3.68
C PHE A 90 -22.61 -8.79 2.78
N ILE A 91 -21.76 -9.04 1.77
CA ILE A 91 -21.88 -10.21 0.89
C ILE A 91 -21.75 -11.50 1.69
N LEU A 92 -20.72 -11.61 2.54
CA LEU A 92 -20.48 -12.81 3.33
C LEU A 92 -21.59 -13.09 4.33
N LYS A 93 -22.05 -12.07 5.07
CA LYS A 93 -23.17 -12.20 6.01
C LYS A 93 -24.42 -12.72 5.30
N LYS A 94 -24.69 -12.23 4.10
CA LYS A 94 -25.85 -12.67 3.31
C LYS A 94 -25.66 -14.10 2.78
N SER A 95 -24.45 -14.46 2.34
CA SER A 95 -24.16 -15.77 1.75
C SER A 95 -24.05 -16.90 2.78
N LEU A 96 -23.71 -16.58 4.04
CA LEU A 96 -23.66 -17.54 5.15
C LEU A 96 -25.03 -17.74 5.85
N ARG A 97 -25.98 -16.82 5.64
CA ARG A 97 -27.30 -16.89 6.29
C ARG A 97 -28.26 -17.88 5.60
N GLY A 98 -29.02 -18.61 6.41
CA GLY A 98 -30.17 -19.42 5.98
C GLY A 98 -29.88 -20.91 5.82
N ALA A 99 -30.89 -21.69 5.43
CA ALA A 99 -30.77 -23.14 5.30
C ALA A 99 -29.86 -23.57 4.13
N VAL A 100 -29.85 -22.79 3.03
CA VAL A 100 -29.01 -23.04 1.85
C VAL A 100 -28.02 -21.88 1.70
N LYS A 101 -26.74 -22.17 1.94
CA LYS A 101 -25.65 -21.19 1.87
C LYS A 101 -25.12 -21.03 0.46
N ASP A 102 -24.83 -19.80 0.05
CA ASP A 102 -24.10 -19.54 -1.20
C ASP A 102 -22.59 -19.70 -0.97
N GLN A 103 -22.16 -20.95 -0.81
CA GLN A 103 -20.77 -21.30 -0.56
C GLN A 103 -19.83 -20.86 -1.68
N LYS A 104 -20.34 -20.68 -2.91
CA LYS A 104 -19.54 -20.19 -4.05
C LYS A 104 -19.23 -18.71 -3.92
N ALA A 105 -20.20 -17.89 -3.48
CA ALA A 105 -19.94 -16.49 -3.17
C ALA A 105 -18.99 -16.36 -1.98
N VAL A 106 -19.15 -17.18 -0.93
CA VAL A 106 -18.22 -17.20 0.21
C VAL A 106 -16.79 -17.50 -0.25
N THR A 107 -16.62 -18.56 -1.05
CA THR A 107 -15.32 -18.90 -1.66
C THR A 107 -14.79 -17.76 -2.52
N GLU A 108 -15.62 -17.19 -3.41
CA GLU A 108 -15.21 -16.14 -4.33
C GLU A 108 -14.68 -14.93 -3.57
N ILE A 109 -15.34 -14.49 -2.50
CA ILE A 109 -14.85 -13.39 -1.69
C ILE A 109 -13.57 -13.80 -0.98
N ILE A 110 -13.61 -14.80 -0.09
CA ILE A 110 -12.46 -15.13 0.77
C ILE A 110 -11.22 -15.49 -0.07
N CYS A 111 -11.33 -16.40 -1.03
CA CYS A 111 -10.18 -16.93 -1.78
C CYS A 111 -9.63 -16.00 -2.86
N SER A 112 -10.29 -14.88 -3.17
CA SER A 112 -9.81 -13.90 -4.15
C SER A 112 -9.27 -12.62 -3.52
N ARG A 113 -9.45 -12.41 -2.22
CA ARG A 113 -8.90 -11.23 -1.53
C ARG A 113 -7.44 -11.45 -1.15
N THR A 114 -6.69 -10.35 -1.14
CA THR A 114 -5.35 -10.33 -0.58
C THR A 114 -5.42 -10.34 0.96
N PRO A 115 -4.37 -10.77 1.65
CA PRO A 115 -4.23 -10.60 3.11
C PRO A 115 -4.68 -9.22 3.65
N SER A 116 -4.25 -8.10 3.06
CA SER A 116 -4.69 -6.76 3.48
C SER A 116 -6.19 -6.55 3.31
N GLN A 117 -6.77 -7.03 2.21
CA GLN A 117 -8.22 -6.96 1.97
C GLN A 117 -9.00 -7.86 2.96
N ILE A 118 -8.46 -9.03 3.32
CA ILE A 118 -9.04 -9.89 4.36
C ILE A 118 -9.00 -9.19 5.73
N GLY A 119 -7.92 -8.48 6.07
CA GLY A 119 -7.85 -7.68 7.29
C GLY A 119 -8.95 -6.62 7.38
N GLN A 120 -9.13 -5.84 6.30
CA GLN A 120 -10.22 -4.84 6.20
C GLN A 120 -11.61 -5.49 6.31
N LEU A 121 -11.81 -6.62 5.61
CA LEU A 121 -13.04 -7.40 5.67
C LEU A 121 -13.35 -7.87 7.10
N LYS A 122 -12.39 -8.47 7.81
CA LYS A 122 -12.61 -9.00 9.16
C LYS A 122 -13.03 -7.90 10.13
N ARG A 123 -12.35 -6.75 10.09
CA ARG A 123 -12.73 -5.58 10.91
C ARG A 123 -14.15 -5.14 10.61
N ALA A 124 -14.48 -4.94 9.33
CA ALA A 124 -15.82 -4.55 8.91
C ALA A 124 -16.88 -5.61 9.26
N TYR A 125 -16.53 -6.89 9.26
CA TYR A 125 -17.41 -7.98 9.68
C TYR A 125 -17.70 -7.90 11.18
N PHE A 126 -16.66 -7.78 12.00
CA PHE A 126 -16.82 -7.63 13.44
C PHE A 126 -17.67 -6.40 13.80
N THR A 127 -17.36 -5.23 13.21
CA THR A 127 -18.11 -4.00 13.46
C THR A 127 -19.59 -4.09 13.06
N ASN A 128 -19.90 -4.67 11.88
CA ASN A 128 -21.27 -4.65 11.33
C ASN A 128 -22.12 -5.88 11.67
N VAL A 129 -21.49 -6.97 12.09
CA VAL A 129 -22.16 -8.24 12.41
C VAL A 129 -22.11 -8.54 13.90
N GLY A 130 -21.08 -8.08 14.61
CA GLY A 130 -20.90 -8.30 16.04
C GLY A 130 -20.26 -9.64 16.39
N THR A 131 -19.77 -10.39 15.39
CA THR A 131 -19.05 -11.67 15.58
C THR A 131 -17.83 -11.72 14.67
N ASN A 132 -16.83 -12.54 15.01
CA ASN A 132 -15.71 -12.77 14.10
C ASN A 132 -16.19 -13.53 12.85
N LEU A 133 -15.59 -13.22 11.70
CA LEU A 133 -15.92 -13.90 10.45
C LEU A 133 -15.54 -15.38 10.51
N GLU A 134 -14.43 -15.69 11.17
CA GLU A 134 -13.91 -17.03 11.40
C GLU A 134 -14.90 -17.89 12.16
N ASP A 135 -15.43 -17.38 13.28
CA ASP A 135 -16.42 -18.09 14.10
C ASP A 135 -17.69 -18.38 13.28
N HIS A 136 -18.17 -17.39 12.52
CA HIS A 136 -19.34 -17.57 11.66
C HIS A 136 -19.09 -18.61 10.55
N VAL A 137 -17.89 -18.62 9.95
CA VAL A 137 -17.50 -19.64 8.97
C VAL A 137 -17.38 -21.02 9.62
N GLU A 138 -16.87 -21.08 10.86
CA GLU A 138 -16.73 -22.30 11.65
C GLU A 138 -18.10 -22.95 11.94
N ASP A 139 -19.09 -22.11 12.27
CA ASP A 139 -20.46 -22.50 12.62
C ASP A 139 -21.30 -22.90 11.39
N GLU A 140 -21.19 -22.18 10.28
CA GLU A 140 -22.13 -22.32 9.15
C GLU A 140 -21.65 -23.27 8.04
N LEU A 141 -20.36 -23.59 7.98
CA LEU A 141 -19.79 -24.47 6.94
C LEU A 141 -19.34 -25.82 7.53
N SER A 142 -18.90 -26.75 6.66
CA SER A 142 -18.42 -28.07 7.10
C SER A 142 -17.38 -28.66 6.15
N GLY A 143 -16.71 -29.73 6.61
CA GLY A 143 -15.71 -30.48 5.85
C GLY A 143 -14.45 -29.68 5.49
N ASP A 144 -13.72 -30.13 4.48
CA ASP A 144 -12.41 -29.54 4.13
C ASP A 144 -12.53 -28.17 3.45
N HIS A 145 -13.71 -27.85 2.89
CA HIS A 145 -14.02 -26.50 2.45
C HIS A 145 -13.94 -25.50 3.61
N LYS A 146 -14.56 -25.83 4.76
CA LYS A 146 -14.47 -25.01 5.97
C LYS A 146 -13.03 -24.87 6.44
N LYS A 147 -12.31 -26.00 6.58
CA LYS A 147 -10.91 -26.00 7.04
C LYS A 147 -10.02 -25.11 6.16
N LEU A 148 -10.16 -25.20 4.84
CA LEU A 148 -9.42 -24.36 3.90
C LEU A 148 -9.75 -22.88 4.06
N LEU A 149 -11.04 -22.51 4.15
CA LEU A 149 -11.44 -21.11 4.30
C LEU A 149 -10.96 -20.51 5.61
N LEU A 150 -11.02 -21.26 6.72
CA LEU A 150 -10.50 -20.82 8.00
C LEU A 150 -8.99 -20.63 7.95
N ALA A 151 -8.25 -21.61 7.41
CA ALA A 151 -6.80 -21.48 7.23
C ALA A 151 -6.46 -20.27 6.35
N PHE A 152 -7.24 -20.02 5.29
CA PHE A 152 -7.04 -18.86 4.40
C PHE A 152 -7.36 -17.52 5.09
N LEU A 153 -8.34 -17.50 5.99
CA LEU A 153 -8.68 -16.31 6.78
C LEU A 153 -7.61 -16.03 7.84
N THR A 154 -7.11 -17.04 8.54
CA THR A 154 -6.17 -16.85 9.66
C THR A 154 -4.72 -16.63 9.21
N THR A 155 -4.35 -17.12 8.04
CA THR A 155 -2.97 -17.03 7.58
C THR A 155 -2.67 -15.68 6.93
N SER A 156 -1.68 -14.97 7.48
CA SER A 156 -1.07 -13.80 6.84
C SER A 156 -0.14 -14.26 5.73
N ARG A 157 -0.60 -14.29 4.46
CA ARG A 157 0.24 -14.65 3.30
C ARG A 157 1.12 -13.48 2.87
N TYR A 158 2.26 -13.78 2.26
CA TYR A 158 3.05 -12.76 1.57
C TYR A 158 2.35 -12.27 0.29
N GLU A 159 2.38 -10.96 0.03
CA GLU A 159 1.73 -10.33 -1.13
C GLU A 159 2.70 -9.92 -2.26
N GLY A 160 4.02 -10.04 -2.04
CA GLY A 160 5.02 -9.69 -3.04
C GLY A 160 5.23 -10.75 -4.13
N PRO A 161 5.99 -10.41 -5.18
CA PRO A 161 6.30 -11.29 -6.31
C PRO A 161 7.35 -12.37 -6.00
N GLU A 162 8.09 -12.24 -4.90
CA GLU A 162 9.22 -13.10 -4.55
C GLU A 162 8.76 -14.46 -4.00
N TYR A 163 9.51 -15.51 -4.33
CA TYR A 163 9.31 -16.87 -3.87
C TYR A 163 10.62 -17.67 -3.95
N ASP A 164 10.70 -18.75 -3.17
CA ASP A 164 11.84 -19.66 -3.14
C ASP A 164 11.64 -20.79 -4.17
N GLU A 165 12.57 -20.92 -5.13
CA GLU A 165 12.51 -21.93 -6.19
C GLU A 165 12.59 -23.37 -5.67
N GLN A 166 13.40 -23.62 -4.64
CA GLN A 166 13.52 -24.95 -4.04
C GLN A 166 12.20 -25.33 -3.35
N LEU A 167 11.62 -24.40 -2.59
CA LEU A 167 10.34 -24.62 -1.93
C LEU A 167 9.20 -24.81 -2.95
N VAL A 168 9.24 -24.13 -4.09
CA VAL A 168 8.31 -24.35 -5.21
C VAL A 168 8.37 -25.80 -5.70
N GLU A 169 9.57 -26.35 -5.91
CA GLU A 169 9.71 -27.75 -6.31
C GLU A 169 9.21 -28.71 -5.23
N GLU A 170 9.54 -28.45 -3.96
CA GLU A 170 9.12 -29.26 -2.83
C GLU A 170 7.60 -29.31 -2.69
N ASP A 171 6.93 -28.15 -2.76
CA ASP A 171 5.47 -28.06 -2.74
C ASP A 171 4.84 -28.75 -3.95
N ALA A 172 5.42 -28.63 -5.15
CA ALA A 172 4.94 -29.34 -6.33
C ALA A 172 5.02 -30.87 -6.15
N LYS A 173 6.14 -31.39 -5.63
CA LYS A 173 6.32 -32.81 -5.29
C LYS A 173 5.34 -33.25 -4.19
N ALA A 174 5.15 -32.44 -3.16
CA ALA A 174 4.25 -32.70 -2.05
C ALA A 174 2.79 -32.80 -2.54
N LEU A 175 2.33 -31.86 -3.35
CA LEU A 175 0.99 -31.87 -3.96
C LEU A 175 0.80 -33.09 -4.87
N HIS A 176 1.81 -33.49 -5.63
CA HIS A 176 1.72 -34.67 -6.49
C HIS A 176 1.65 -35.97 -5.69
N LYS A 177 2.39 -36.06 -4.58
CA LYS A 177 2.32 -37.19 -3.65
C LYS A 177 0.98 -37.24 -2.91
N ALA A 178 0.48 -36.08 -2.47
CA ALA A 178 -0.82 -35.93 -1.82
C ALA A 178 -1.97 -36.39 -2.72
N ALA A 179 -1.88 -36.10 -4.03
CA ALA A 179 -2.84 -36.53 -5.04
C ALA A 179 -2.92 -38.06 -5.26
N LYS A 180 -2.03 -38.88 -4.68
CA LYS A 180 -1.99 -40.34 -4.88
C LYS A 180 -2.48 -41.18 -3.68
N LYS A 181 -2.86 -40.58 -2.54
CA LYS A 181 -3.16 -41.30 -1.28
C LYS A 181 -4.52 -40.94 -0.66
N PHE A 182 -5.12 -41.89 0.07
CA PHE A 182 -6.50 -41.85 0.59
C PHE A 182 -6.75 -41.10 1.93
N SER A 183 -5.75 -40.59 2.67
CA SER A 183 -6.02 -39.87 3.95
C SER A 183 -5.02 -38.77 4.35
N LEU A 184 -4.08 -38.42 3.46
CA LEU A 184 -3.08 -37.35 3.68
C LEU A 184 -3.17 -36.27 2.60
N SER A 185 -4.24 -36.27 1.80
CA SER A 185 -4.38 -35.39 0.66
C SER A 185 -4.83 -33.99 1.10
N GLU A 186 -5.90 -33.89 1.89
CA GLU A 186 -6.54 -32.59 2.14
C GLU A 186 -5.67 -31.66 2.97
N LYS A 187 -4.92 -32.20 3.95
CA LYS A 187 -4.02 -31.39 4.80
C LYS A 187 -2.95 -30.68 3.97
N THR A 188 -2.28 -31.39 3.06
CA THR A 188 -1.24 -30.79 2.21
C THR A 188 -1.83 -29.76 1.25
N PHE A 189 -3.00 -30.05 0.65
CA PHE A 189 -3.68 -29.07 -0.19
C PHE A 189 -4.08 -27.82 0.61
N ILE A 190 -4.62 -27.99 1.82
CA ILE A 190 -4.99 -26.86 2.69
C ILE A 190 -3.75 -26.03 2.99
N GLN A 191 -2.70 -26.64 3.52
CA GLN A 191 -1.47 -25.97 3.92
C GLN A 191 -0.87 -25.13 2.78
N VAL A 192 -0.60 -25.76 1.63
CA VAL A 192 0.02 -25.06 0.50
C VAL A 192 -0.87 -23.93 -0.03
N PHE A 193 -2.19 -24.15 -0.12
CA PHE A 193 -3.10 -23.16 -0.70
C PHE A 193 -3.51 -22.05 0.28
N SER A 194 -3.35 -22.23 1.60
CA SER A 194 -3.64 -21.20 2.60
C SER A 194 -2.42 -20.37 3.00
N GLU A 195 -1.23 -20.96 2.94
CA GLU A 195 0.01 -20.36 3.48
C GLU A 195 0.89 -19.69 2.42
N ARG A 196 0.91 -20.20 1.18
CA ARG A 196 1.82 -19.68 0.15
C ARG A 196 1.31 -18.40 -0.50
N SER A 197 2.25 -17.57 -0.95
CA SER A 197 1.95 -16.36 -1.73
C SER A 197 1.34 -16.71 -3.09
N ARG A 198 0.71 -15.73 -3.74
CA ARG A 198 0.18 -15.92 -5.10
C ARG A 198 1.28 -16.20 -6.11
N ALA A 199 2.40 -15.49 -6.01
CA ALA A 199 3.54 -15.68 -6.89
C ALA A 199 4.11 -17.10 -6.75
N HIS A 200 4.29 -17.56 -5.51
CA HIS A 200 4.69 -18.93 -5.21
C HIS A 200 3.72 -19.97 -5.77
N LEU A 201 2.41 -19.81 -5.55
CA LEU A 201 1.42 -20.74 -6.07
C LEU A 201 1.36 -20.77 -7.61
N CYS A 202 1.61 -19.63 -8.26
CA CYS A 202 1.72 -19.59 -9.72
C CYS A 202 2.94 -20.40 -10.18
N ALA A 203 4.11 -20.18 -9.56
CA ALA A 203 5.33 -20.93 -9.84
C ALA A 203 5.16 -22.44 -9.57
N VAL A 204 4.49 -22.83 -8.48
CA VAL A 204 4.12 -24.22 -8.19
C VAL A 204 3.25 -24.82 -9.30
N SER A 205 2.29 -24.07 -9.84
CA SER A 205 1.45 -24.53 -10.97
C SER A 205 2.30 -24.88 -12.20
N ASP A 206 3.26 -24.02 -12.53
CA ASP A 206 4.15 -24.18 -13.68
C ASP A 206 5.16 -25.32 -13.46
N ALA A 207 5.81 -25.38 -12.31
CA ALA A 207 6.71 -26.46 -11.92
C ALA A 207 5.99 -27.82 -11.94
N TYR A 208 4.80 -27.90 -11.33
CA TYR A 208 3.98 -29.11 -11.31
C TYR A 208 3.67 -29.62 -12.74
N LYS A 209 3.29 -28.70 -13.65
CA LYS A 209 3.03 -29.05 -15.05
C LYS A 209 4.29 -29.55 -15.75
N SER A 210 5.43 -28.91 -15.51
CA SER A 210 6.71 -29.28 -16.09
C SER A 210 7.14 -30.69 -15.66
N MET A 211 7.03 -30.98 -14.36
CA MET A 211 7.51 -32.22 -13.74
C MET A 211 6.61 -33.42 -14.03
N PHE A 212 5.28 -33.25 -13.93
CA PHE A 212 4.33 -34.36 -13.95
C PHE A 212 3.53 -34.47 -15.24
N LYS A 213 3.76 -33.55 -16.20
CA LYS A 213 3.07 -33.48 -17.50
C LYS A 213 1.52 -33.46 -17.39
N LYS A 214 1.00 -33.06 -16.23
CA LYS A 214 -0.42 -32.87 -15.89
C LYS A 214 -0.54 -31.54 -15.16
N THR A 215 -1.53 -30.71 -15.49
CA THR A 215 -1.71 -29.42 -14.81
C THR A 215 -2.22 -29.61 -13.39
N LEU A 216 -1.80 -28.73 -12.46
CA LEU A 216 -2.28 -28.77 -11.08
C LEU A 216 -3.80 -28.59 -11.01
N GLU A 217 -4.39 -27.71 -11.85
CA GLU A 217 -5.84 -27.55 -11.95
C GLU A 217 -6.56 -28.87 -12.34
N LYS A 218 -5.98 -29.67 -13.25
CA LYS A 218 -6.54 -30.96 -13.63
C LYS A 218 -6.43 -31.97 -12.49
N THR A 219 -5.31 -31.98 -11.77
CA THR A 219 -5.15 -32.82 -10.56
C THR A 219 -6.19 -32.45 -9.51
N ILE A 220 -6.38 -31.17 -9.18
CA ILE A 220 -7.39 -30.74 -8.20
C ILE A 220 -8.78 -31.25 -8.61
N ARG A 221 -9.14 -31.12 -9.88
CA ARG A 221 -10.43 -31.59 -10.40
C ARG A 221 -10.61 -33.11 -10.29
N ASP A 222 -9.55 -33.86 -10.54
CA ASP A 222 -9.62 -35.32 -10.57
C ASP A 222 -9.63 -35.90 -9.14
N GLU A 223 -8.95 -35.26 -8.18
CA GLU A 223 -8.74 -35.79 -6.81
C GLU A 223 -9.60 -35.12 -5.72
N THR A 224 -10.25 -34.00 -6.00
CA THR A 224 -11.09 -33.28 -5.03
C THR A 224 -12.46 -32.99 -5.62
N HIS A 225 -13.45 -32.72 -4.77
CA HIS A 225 -14.83 -32.55 -5.21
C HIS A 225 -15.54 -31.37 -4.54
N ARG A 226 -16.70 -31.00 -5.10
CA ARG A 226 -17.67 -30.05 -4.53
C ARG A 226 -17.02 -28.69 -4.19
N ASN A 227 -17.30 -28.14 -3.01
CA ASN A 227 -16.86 -26.80 -2.63
C ASN A 227 -15.37 -26.73 -2.28
N PHE A 228 -14.77 -27.84 -1.86
CA PHE A 228 -13.33 -27.92 -1.64
C PHE A 228 -12.56 -27.79 -2.97
N GLU A 229 -12.98 -28.55 -4.00
CA GLU A 229 -12.44 -28.40 -5.36
C GLU A 229 -12.60 -26.97 -5.88
N TYR A 230 -13.79 -26.39 -5.66
CA TYR A 230 -14.08 -25.03 -6.11
C TYR A 230 -13.18 -23.98 -5.44
N ALA A 231 -12.91 -24.11 -4.14
CA ALA A 231 -12.04 -23.21 -3.40
C ALA A 231 -10.57 -23.33 -3.85
N LEU A 232 -10.02 -24.54 -3.95
CA LEU A 232 -8.65 -24.74 -4.44
C LEU A 232 -8.46 -24.17 -5.86
N LYS A 233 -9.42 -24.40 -6.76
CA LYS A 233 -9.39 -23.84 -8.12
C LYS A 233 -9.54 -22.33 -8.14
N THR A 234 -10.31 -21.76 -7.21
CA THR A 234 -10.46 -20.31 -7.09
C THR A 234 -9.14 -19.67 -6.67
N ILE A 235 -8.48 -20.21 -5.64
CA ILE A 235 -7.17 -19.76 -5.18
C ILE A 235 -6.15 -19.87 -6.32
N LEU A 236 -6.02 -21.04 -6.96
CA LEU A 236 -5.06 -21.26 -8.06
C LEU A 236 -5.29 -20.30 -9.22
N ARG A 237 -6.54 -20.13 -9.66
CA ARG A 237 -6.85 -19.22 -10.78
C ARG A 237 -6.60 -17.77 -10.42
N CYS A 238 -6.80 -17.37 -9.16
CA CYS A 238 -6.47 -16.02 -8.70
C CYS A 238 -4.96 -15.80 -8.62
N ALA A 239 -4.19 -16.83 -8.24
CA ALA A 239 -2.73 -16.81 -8.29
C ALA A 239 -2.20 -16.68 -9.72
N GLU A 240 -2.73 -17.47 -10.66
CA GLU A 240 -2.32 -17.42 -12.08
C GLU A 240 -2.75 -16.12 -12.78
N SER A 241 -4.00 -15.69 -12.59
CA SER A 241 -4.51 -14.42 -13.11
C SER A 241 -5.91 -14.14 -12.55
N GLN A 242 -5.97 -13.32 -11.50
CA GLN A 242 -7.22 -12.84 -10.93
C GLN A 242 -8.13 -12.14 -11.96
N PRO A 243 -7.64 -11.27 -12.87
CA PRO A 243 -8.48 -10.68 -13.90
C PRO A 243 -9.13 -11.71 -14.82
N ARG A 244 -8.37 -12.76 -15.20
CA ARG A 244 -8.89 -13.87 -16.02
C ARG A 244 -9.93 -14.70 -15.27
N PHE A 245 -9.73 -14.92 -13.96
CA PHE A 245 -10.73 -15.58 -13.12
C PHE A 245 -12.07 -14.85 -13.17
N TYR A 246 -12.08 -13.54 -12.93
CA TYR A 246 -13.30 -12.74 -12.96
C TYR A 246 -13.89 -12.59 -14.37
N ALA A 247 -13.07 -12.50 -15.41
CA ALA A 247 -13.57 -12.50 -16.79
C ALA A 247 -14.35 -13.79 -17.11
N LYS A 248 -13.86 -14.95 -16.66
CA LYS A 248 -14.58 -16.24 -16.79
C LYS A 248 -15.87 -16.24 -15.97
N ALA A 249 -15.84 -15.70 -14.75
CA ALA A 249 -17.01 -15.64 -13.86
C ALA A 249 -18.11 -14.73 -14.42
N LEU A 250 -17.76 -13.53 -14.92
CA LEU A 250 -18.67 -12.61 -15.60
C LEU A 250 -19.28 -13.23 -16.85
N ARG A 251 -18.47 -13.92 -17.68
CA ARG A 251 -19.01 -14.61 -18.85
C ARG A 251 -20.03 -15.67 -18.44
N LYS A 252 -19.76 -16.42 -17.36
CA LYS A 252 -20.66 -17.46 -16.85
C LYS A 252 -21.96 -16.86 -16.35
N ALA A 253 -21.93 -15.73 -15.65
CA ALA A 253 -23.12 -15.03 -15.16
C ALA A 253 -24.04 -14.56 -16.31
N MET A 254 -23.45 -14.26 -17.47
CA MET A 254 -24.11 -13.73 -18.67
C MET A 254 -24.28 -14.77 -19.80
N LYS A 255 -24.04 -16.07 -19.53
CA LYS A 255 -24.13 -17.10 -20.58
C LYS A 255 -25.44 -17.87 -20.47
N GLY A 256 -26.23 -17.82 -21.54
CA GLY A 256 -27.45 -18.62 -21.70
C GLY A 256 -28.69 -17.75 -21.79
N LEU A 257 -29.85 -18.34 -21.52
CA LEU A 257 -31.09 -17.57 -21.36
C LEU A 257 -31.13 -16.97 -19.95
N GLY A 258 -31.23 -15.65 -19.86
CA GLY A 258 -31.23 -14.91 -18.61
C GLY A 258 -29.83 -14.58 -18.08
N THR A 259 -29.78 -13.93 -16.92
CA THR A 259 -28.54 -13.43 -16.30
C THR A 259 -28.53 -13.77 -14.82
N ASP A 260 -27.40 -14.26 -14.31
CA ASP A 260 -27.15 -14.32 -12.87
C ASP A 260 -26.78 -12.93 -12.38
N ASP A 261 -27.80 -12.09 -12.18
CA ASP A 261 -27.62 -10.71 -11.73
C ASP A 261 -26.94 -10.61 -10.37
N THR A 262 -27.06 -11.64 -9.52
CA THR A 262 -26.42 -11.63 -8.20
C THR A 262 -24.90 -11.73 -8.37
N ALA A 263 -24.42 -12.65 -9.20
CA ALA A 263 -23.01 -12.76 -9.52
C ALA A 263 -22.50 -11.56 -10.34
N LEU A 264 -23.27 -11.09 -11.33
CA LEU A 264 -22.90 -9.94 -12.15
C LEU A 264 -22.71 -8.68 -11.29
N VAL A 265 -23.70 -8.34 -10.45
CA VAL A 265 -23.62 -7.19 -9.54
C VAL A 265 -22.45 -7.35 -8.57
N ARG A 266 -22.31 -8.52 -7.93
CA ARG A 266 -21.23 -8.75 -6.97
C ARG A 266 -19.86 -8.50 -7.59
N ILE A 267 -19.60 -9.06 -8.77
CA ILE A 267 -18.29 -8.92 -9.42
C ILE A 267 -18.08 -7.49 -9.91
N VAL A 268 -19.05 -6.87 -10.59
CA VAL A 268 -18.88 -5.50 -11.10
C VAL A 268 -18.61 -4.53 -9.95
N VAL A 269 -19.46 -4.56 -8.93
CA VAL A 269 -19.38 -3.62 -7.79
C VAL A 269 -18.13 -3.85 -6.94
N THR A 270 -17.70 -5.09 -6.71
CA THR A 270 -16.50 -5.35 -5.90
C THR A 270 -15.19 -5.09 -6.64
N ARG A 271 -15.18 -5.12 -7.98
CA ARG A 271 -13.94 -5.00 -8.78
C ARG A 271 -13.76 -3.66 -9.47
N ALA A 272 -14.81 -2.84 -9.57
CA ALA A 272 -14.77 -1.52 -10.24
C ALA A 272 -13.64 -0.62 -9.72
N GLU A 273 -13.39 -0.57 -8.41
CA GLU A 273 -12.37 0.28 -7.76
C GLU A 273 -10.96 -0.34 -7.75
N ILE A 274 -10.79 -1.56 -8.28
CA ILE A 274 -9.56 -2.36 -8.07
C ILE A 274 -8.88 -2.68 -9.41
N ASP A 275 -9.45 -3.60 -10.18
CA ASP A 275 -8.79 -4.24 -11.32
C ASP A 275 -9.70 -4.44 -12.55
N MET A 276 -10.86 -3.79 -12.56
CA MET A 276 -11.83 -3.95 -13.64
C MET A 276 -11.28 -3.67 -15.05
N GLN A 277 -10.33 -2.74 -15.21
CA GLN A 277 -9.71 -2.53 -16.53
C GLN A 277 -8.98 -3.79 -17.01
N TYR A 278 -8.25 -4.47 -16.12
CA TYR A 278 -7.57 -5.73 -16.46
C TYR A 278 -8.57 -6.85 -16.73
N ILE A 279 -9.69 -6.89 -15.99
CA ILE A 279 -10.78 -7.84 -16.24
C ILE A 279 -11.37 -7.64 -17.64
N LYS A 280 -11.61 -6.38 -18.04
CA LYS A 280 -12.11 -6.03 -19.38
C LYS A 280 -11.14 -6.49 -20.48
N VAL A 281 -9.83 -6.30 -20.28
CA VAL A 281 -8.78 -6.76 -21.21
C VAL A 281 -8.81 -8.28 -21.35
N GLU A 282 -8.78 -9.04 -20.25
CA GLU A 282 -8.82 -10.51 -20.29
C GLU A 282 -10.15 -11.03 -20.86
N TYR A 283 -11.27 -10.35 -20.59
CA TYR A 283 -12.57 -10.69 -21.17
C TYR A 283 -12.55 -10.54 -22.69
N ARG A 284 -12.09 -9.40 -23.21
CA ARG A 284 -11.98 -9.15 -24.66
C ARG A 284 -11.03 -10.14 -25.32
N LYS A 285 -9.84 -10.34 -24.74
CA LYS A 285 -8.83 -11.29 -25.22
C LYS A 285 -9.41 -12.71 -25.35
N LYS A 286 -10.23 -13.14 -24.40
CA LYS A 286 -10.76 -14.51 -24.36
C LYS A 286 -12.01 -14.72 -25.21
N TYR A 287 -12.90 -13.72 -25.31
CA TYR A 287 -14.23 -13.91 -25.89
C TYR A 287 -14.47 -13.11 -27.17
N GLY A 288 -13.53 -12.27 -27.60
CA GLY A 288 -13.64 -11.47 -28.82
C GLY A 288 -14.71 -10.36 -28.77
N LYS A 289 -15.35 -10.15 -27.61
CA LYS A 289 -16.36 -9.11 -27.36
C LYS A 289 -15.95 -8.29 -26.13
N THR A 290 -16.32 -7.01 -26.09
CA THR A 290 -16.04 -6.20 -24.91
C THR A 290 -16.98 -6.61 -23.75
N LEU A 291 -16.50 -6.48 -22.51
CA LEU A 291 -17.35 -6.71 -21.33
C LEU A 291 -18.54 -5.75 -21.30
N ASN A 292 -18.28 -4.52 -21.72
CA ASN A 292 -19.23 -3.43 -21.89
C ASN A 292 -20.42 -3.85 -22.80
N ASP A 293 -20.14 -4.40 -23.98
CA ASP A 293 -21.19 -4.86 -24.90
C ASP A 293 -21.99 -6.04 -24.32
N ALA A 294 -21.30 -6.96 -23.64
CA ALA A 294 -21.96 -8.11 -23.00
C ALA A 294 -22.93 -7.66 -21.90
N VAL A 295 -22.49 -6.76 -21.01
CA VAL A 295 -23.37 -6.18 -19.97
C VAL A 295 -24.51 -5.38 -20.59
N HIS A 296 -24.23 -4.60 -21.64
CA HIS A 296 -25.27 -3.87 -22.37
C HIS A 296 -26.33 -4.81 -22.97
N SER A 297 -25.94 -5.96 -23.54
CA SER A 297 -26.90 -6.90 -24.13
C SER A 297 -27.74 -7.64 -23.10
N ASP A 298 -27.19 -7.94 -21.92
CA ASP A 298 -27.83 -8.83 -20.94
C ASP A 298 -28.62 -8.09 -19.84
N THR A 299 -28.42 -6.79 -19.67
CA THR A 299 -29.11 -5.98 -18.65
C THR A 299 -30.00 -4.93 -19.30
N SER A 300 -30.84 -4.19 -18.57
CA SER A 300 -31.67 -3.10 -19.13
C SER A 300 -31.92 -1.95 -18.15
N GLY A 301 -32.45 -0.82 -18.65
CA GLY A 301 -32.86 0.35 -17.86
C GLY A 301 -31.73 1.01 -17.05
N HIS A 302 -32.08 1.66 -15.94
CA HIS A 302 -31.11 2.30 -15.04
C HIS A 302 -30.14 1.30 -14.39
N TYR A 303 -30.54 0.02 -14.26
CA TYR A 303 -29.64 -1.04 -13.81
C TYR A 303 -28.47 -1.25 -14.79
N ARG A 304 -28.77 -1.33 -16.10
CA ARG A 304 -27.74 -1.33 -17.14
C ARG A 304 -26.88 -0.08 -17.07
N ALA A 305 -27.50 1.10 -17.00
CA ALA A 305 -26.78 2.38 -16.98
C ALA A 305 -25.78 2.42 -15.82
N PHE A 306 -26.20 2.01 -14.61
CA PHE A 306 -25.34 1.95 -13.43
C PHE A 306 -24.16 1.00 -13.62
N LEU A 307 -24.39 -0.23 -14.10
CA LEU A 307 -23.30 -1.18 -14.32
C LEU A 307 -22.33 -0.69 -15.40
N LEU A 308 -22.81 -0.07 -16.47
CA LEU A 308 -21.97 0.45 -17.54
C LEU A 308 -21.14 1.67 -17.09
N ALA A 309 -21.71 2.54 -16.25
CA ALA A 309 -20.98 3.64 -15.62
C ALA A 309 -19.80 3.11 -14.78
N LEU A 310 -20.04 2.07 -13.96
CA LEU A 310 -18.97 1.40 -13.21
C LEU A 310 -17.91 0.74 -14.10
N LEU A 311 -18.22 0.44 -15.37
CA LEU A 311 -17.29 -0.11 -16.36
C LEU A 311 -16.61 0.97 -17.22
N ALA A 312 -16.70 2.26 -16.84
CA ALA A 312 -16.17 3.41 -17.58
C ALA A 312 -16.78 3.58 -18.98
N MET A 313 -18.07 3.30 -19.17
CA MET A 313 -18.80 3.70 -20.37
C MET A 313 -19.63 4.94 -20.03
N VAL A 314 -19.29 6.09 -20.63
CA VAL A 314 -20.17 7.27 -20.59
C VAL A 314 -21.39 6.91 -21.44
N VAL A 315 -22.51 6.63 -20.78
CA VAL A 315 -23.81 6.53 -21.46
C VAL A 315 -24.28 7.97 -21.65
N PRO A 316 -24.38 8.51 -22.88
CA PRO A 316 -24.90 9.85 -23.06
C PRO A 316 -26.35 9.87 -22.57
N THR A 317 -26.65 10.68 -21.55
CA THR A 317 -28.03 10.97 -21.18
C THR A 317 -28.64 11.88 -22.24
N ALA A 318 -29.95 11.76 -22.46
CA ALA A 318 -30.67 12.52 -23.49
C ALA A 318 -30.52 14.05 -23.38
N ALA A 319 -30.10 14.56 -22.22
CA ALA A 319 -29.83 15.98 -21.99
C ALA A 319 -28.53 16.48 -22.66
N ALA A 320 -27.53 15.61 -22.86
CA ALA A 320 -26.23 16.01 -23.43
C ALA A 320 -26.24 16.21 -24.95
N MET A 321 -27.31 15.79 -25.64
CA MET A 321 -27.49 15.98 -27.08
C MET A 321 -27.99 17.39 -27.45
N ALA A 322 -28.30 18.24 -26.46
CA ALA A 322 -28.94 19.55 -26.67
C ALA A 322 -28.01 20.77 -26.56
N SER A 323 -26.75 20.63 -26.12
CA SER A 323 -25.82 21.76 -25.95
C SER A 323 -24.65 21.68 -26.92
N GLY A 324 -24.87 22.16 -28.15
CA GLY A 324 -23.77 22.45 -29.07
C GLY A 324 -22.96 23.65 -28.59
N PHE A 325 -21.66 23.47 -28.38
CA PHE A 325 -20.70 24.56 -28.31
C PHE A 325 -19.52 24.30 -29.25
N PRO A 326 -19.11 25.29 -30.06
CA PRO A 326 -18.06 25.12 -31.06
C PRO A 326 -16.67 25.34 -30.47
N THR A 327 -15.71 24.61 -31.02
CA THR A 327 -14.26 24.77 -30.81
C THR A 327 -13.71 25.90 -31.69
N LYS A 328 -12.76 26.68 -31.15
CA LYS A 328 -11.64 27.26 -31.92
C LYS A 328 -10.49 27.67 -30.97
N PRO A 329 -9.21 27.51 -31.38
CA PRO A 329 -8.04 27.90 -30.61
C PRO A 329 -7.56 29.30 -31.00
N MET A 330 -6.88 29.99 -30.07
CA MET A 330 -6.05 31.16 -30.41
C MET A 330 -4.70 31.04 -29.72
N LEU A 331 -3.64 31.04 -30.54
CA LEU A 331 -2.29 31.37 -30.12
C LEU A 331 -2.23 32.86 -29.76
N ASP A 332 -1.44 33.22 -28.75
CA ASP A 332 -0.56 34.39 -28.91
C ASP A 332 0.70 34.32 -28.03
N LEU A 333 1.74 34.96 -28.55
CA LEU A 333 3.15 34.87 -28.21
C LEU A 333 3.59 36.14 -27.45
N SER A 334 4.60 35.97 -26.58
CA SER A 334 5.56 36.98 -26.13
C SER A 334 5.14 37.99 -25.06
N CYS A 335 5.88 38.01 -23.94
CA CYS A 335 6.45 39.26 -23.43
C CYS A 335 7.69 38.96 -22.57
N CYS A 336 8.85 39.44 -23.05
CA CYS A 336 10.10 39.51 -22.32
C CYS A 336 10.00 40.56 -21.20
N LEU A 337 10.59 40.28 -20.04
CA LEU A 337 11.10 41.34 -19.16
C LEU A 337 12.33 40.85 -18.39
N THR A 338 13.45 41.39 -18.84
CA THR A 338 14.76 41.43 -18.20
C THR A 338 14.69 42.09 -16.83
N VAL A 339 15.26 41.45 -15.80
CA VAL A 339 15.70 42.12 -14.57
C VAL A 339 17.16 41.76 -14.32
N ALA A 340 17.92 42.82 -14.04
CA ALA A 340 19.36 42.92 -14.12
C ALA A 340 20.12 42.16 -13.02
N PHE A 341 21.27 41.64 -13.44
CA PHE A 341 22.37 41.13 -12.61
C PHE A 341 22.95 42.24 -11.72
N CYS A 342 23.03 41.99 -10.41
CA CYS A 342 24.03 42.61 -9.54
C CYS A 342 24.71 41.49 -8.75
N ALA A 343 25.91 41.14 -9.19
CA ALA A 343 26.76 40.13 -8.57
C ALA A 343 27.48 40.70 -7.35
N PHE A 344 27.21 40.13 -6.18
CA PHE A 344 28.18 40.07 -5.09
C PHE A 344 28.57 38.61 -4.91
N PHE A 345 29.69 38.22 -5.53
CA PHE A 345 30.30 36.92 -5.28
C PHE A 345 30.98 36.95 -3.91
N VAL A 346 30.26 36.48 -2.89
CA VAL A 346 30.88 35.88 -1.71
C VAL A 346 30.94 34.38 -1.99
N PRO A 347 32.07 33.69 -1.83
CA PRO A 347 32.12 32.24 -1.97
C PRO A 347 31.41 31.63 -0.76
N THR A 348 30.09 31.47 -0.83
CA THR A 348 29.35 30.65 0.14
C THR A 348 29.69 29.20 -0.19
N PHE A 349 30.62 28.62 0.58
CA PHE A 349 30.71 27.17 0.68
C PHE A 349 29.33 26.68 1.10
N ALA A 350 28.64 25.93 0.23
CA ALA A 350 27.32 25.40 0.56
C ALA A 350 27.50 24.48 1.77
N LYS A 351 26.92 24.85 2.91
CA LYS A 351 26.84 24.04 4.13
C LYS A 351 25.53 23.24 4.04
N LEU A 352 25.44 22.08 4.71
CA LEU A 352 24.18 21.33 4.76
C LEU A 352 23.07 22.25 5.28
N THR A 353 21.91 22.24 4.61
CA THR A 353 20.73 22.95 5.11
C THR A 353 20.43 22.43 6.52
N THR A 354 20.28 23.33 7.48
CA THR A 354 20.01 22.99 8.88
C THR A 354 18.62 23.45 9.27
N ILE A 355 17.86 22.58 9.92
CA ILE A 355 16.55 22.85 10.49
C ILE A 355 16.69 22.75 12.02
N GLU A 356 16.36 23.81 12.72
CA GLU A 356 16.32 23.80 14.19
C GLU A 356 14.98 23.22 14.67
N HIS A 357 15.03 22.35 15.68
CA HIS A 357 13.86 21.78 16.33
C HIS A 357 14.10 21.70 17.83
N SER A 358 13.27 22.39 18.61
CA SER A 358 13.41 22.38 20.07
C SER A 358 12.85 21.10 20.69
N VAL A 359 13.56 20.58 21.69
CA VAL A 359 13.06 19.51 22.56
C VAL A 359 11.83 19.94 23.36
N LYS A 360 11.10 18.97 23.92
CA LYS A 360 9.97 19.20 24.82
C LYS A 360 10.40 19.96 26.07
N THR A 361 9.43 20.53 26.78
CA THR A 361 9.68 21.31 28.01
C THR A 361 10.32 20.49 29.15
N ASP A 362 10.19 19.16 29.11
CA ASP A 362 10.82 18.24 30.05
C ASP A 362 12.23 17.79 29.60
N GLY A 363 12.75 18.34 28.49
CA GLY A 363 14.05 18.01 27.92
C GLY A 363 14.08 16.70 27.14
N SER A 364 12.93 16.09 26.85
CA SER A 364 12.83 14.88 26.05
C SER A 364 12.50 15.16 24.58
N LEU A 365 12.77 14.17 23.73
CA LEU A 365 12.44 14.14 22.32
C LEU A 365 11.88 12.76 21.97
N SER A 366 10.78 12.70 21.23
CA SER A 366 10.14 11.46 20.81
C SER A 366 9.77 11.52 19.33
N PHE A 367 10.13 10.52 18.54
CA PHE A 367 9.79 10.48 17.11
C PHE A 367 9.56 9.07 16.60
N LEU A 368 8.92 8.95 15.43
CA LEU A 368 8.74 7.68 14.72
C LEU A 368 9.66 7.61 13.51
N VAL A 369 10.03 6.40 13.11
CA VAL A 369 10.86 6.14 11.92
C VAL A 369 10.17 5.11 11.03
N ILE A 370 10.06 5.41 9.73
CA ILE A 370 9.43 4.54 8.74
C ILE A 370 10.16 4.61 7.39
N GLY A 371 10.38 3.46 6.75
CA GLY A 371 10.93 3.36 5.39
C GLY A 371 10.11 2.43 4.54
N ASP A 372 10.39 2.46 3.25
CA ASP A 372 9.84 1.59 2.23
C ASP A 372 8.30 1.56 2.19
N TRP A 373 7.72 2.72 1.89
CA TRP A 373 6.30 3.00 2.11
C TRP A 373 5.60 3.63 0.89
N GLY A 374 4.35 4.03 1.05
CA GLY A 374 3.65 4.82 0.05
C GLY A 374 2.97 4.03 -1.07
N ARG A 375 2.10 3.08 -0.70
CA ARG A 375 1.37 2.20 -1.62
C ARG A 375 -0.14 2.38 -1.53
N ARG A 376 -0.60 3.62 -1.43
CA ARG A 376 -2.01 4.03 -1.49
C ARG A 376 -2.90 3.34 -0.43
N GLY A 377 -2.34 3.11 0.75
CA GLY A 377 -2.99 2.40 1.85
C GLY A 377 -3.02 0.87 1.71
N LEU A 378 -2.58 0.33 0.57
CA LEU A 378 -2.48 -1.11 0.32
C LEU A 378 -1.23 -1.69 1.00
N TYR A 379 -1.10 -3.03 0.97
CA TYR A 379 0.05 -3.75 1.54
C TYR A 379 0.30 -3.39 3.01
N ASN A 380 -0.77 -3.35 3.79
CA ASN A 380 -0.82 -2.96 5.20
C ASN A 380 -0.29 -1.55 5.52
N GLN A 381 -0.04 -0.69 4.54
CA GLN A 381 0.39 0.68 4.80
C GLN A 381 -0.60 1.42 5.72
N SER A 382 -1.91 1.29 5.49
CA SER A 382 -2.92 1.89 6.37
C SER A 382 -2.94 1.29 7.77
N GLU A 383 -2.53 0.03 7.94
CA GLU A 383 -2.45 -0.60 9.25
C GLU A 383 -1.23 -0.09 10.03
N VAL A 384 -0.06 -0.04 9.38
CA VAL A 384 1.14 0.59 9.93
C VAL A 384 0.84 2.05 10.31
N ALA A 385 0.19 2.82 9.43
CA ALA A 385 -0.21 4.20 9.70
C ALA A 385 -1.15 4.32 10.90
N PHE A 386 -2.10 3.38 11.05
CA PHE A 386 -3.00 3.33 12.20
C PHE A 386 -2.24 3.10 13.52
N GLN A 387 -1.31 2.14 13.53
CA GLN A 387 -0.49 1.87 14.72
C GLN A 387 0.49 3.01 15.03
N MET A 388 1.11 3.61 14.01
CA MET A 388 1.89 4.84 14.16
C MET A 388 1.06 5.95 14.79
N GLY A 389 -0.22 6.10 14.41
CA GLY A 389 -1.13 7.07 15.01
C GLY A 389 -1.33 6.82 16.50
N ARG A 390 -1.59 5.57 16.91
CA ARG A 390 -1.78 5.18 18.31
C ARG A 390 -0.51 5.36 19.15
N ILE A 391 0.63 4.91 18.63
CA ILE A 391 1.92 5.05 19.32
C ILE A 391 2.35 6.51 19.36
N GLY A 392 2.17 7.25 18.27
CA GLY A 392 2.46 8.67 18.19
C GLY A 392 1.66 9.49 19.20
N GLU A 393 0.40 9.13 19.45
CA GLU A 393 -0.43 9.75 20.48
C GLU A 393 0.06 9.39 21.88
N LYS A 394 0.40 8.12 22.12
CA LYS A 394 0.93 7.65 23.41
C LYS A 394 2.23 8.35 23.80
N LEU A 395 3.12 8.57 22.84
CA LEU A 395 4.46 9.14 23.07
C LEU A 395 4.50 10.66 22.93
N ASP A 396 3.38 11.29 22.51
CA ASP A 396 3.32 12.69 22.09
C ASP A 396 4.52 13.07 21.20
N ILE A 397 4.61 12.44 20.04
CA ILE A 397 5.80 12.59 19.18
C ILE A 397 5.98 14.03 18.67
N ASP A 398 7.23 14.41 18.46
CA ASP A 398 7.65 15.70 17.95
C ASP A 398 7.62 15.74 16.42
N PHE A 399 8.07 14.67 15.77
CA PHE A 399 8.13 14.51 14.32
C PHE A 399 8.17 13.04 13.88
N VAL A 400 8.14 12.84 12.56
CA VAL A 400 8.33 11.54 11.90
C VAL A 400 9.54 11.64 10.97
N ILE A 401 10.37 10.59 10.96
CA ILE A 401 11.48 10.42 10.04
C ILE A 401 11.07 9.38 9.00
N SER A 402 11.37 9.67 7.73
CA SER A 402 11.43 8.63 6.71
C SER A 402 12.85 8.32 6.26
N THR A 403 13.19 7.03 6.20
CA THR A 403 14.45 6.50 5.67
C THR A 403 14.42 6.37 4.14
N GLY A 404 13.35 6.80 3.45
CA GLY A 404 13.27 6.85 1.99
C GLY A 404 12.46 5.71 1.38
N ASP A 405 12.46 5.68 0.05
CA ASP A 405 11.49 4.94 -0.77
C ASP A 405 10.06 5.30 -0.37
N ASN A 406 9.77 6.59 -0.51
CA ASN A 406 8.55 7.20 0.00
C ASN A 406 7.31 6.83 -0.83
N PHE A 407 7.48 6.53 -2.12
CA PHE A 407 6.39 6.18 -3.02
C PHE A 407 6.75 4.99 -3.92
N TYR A 408 6.25 3.81 -3.58
CA TYR A 408 6.42 2.62 -4.41
C TYR A 408 5.48 2.56 -5.63
N ASP A 409 5.89 1.93 -6.75
CA ASP A 409 7.19 1.26 -6.94
C ASP A 409 8.23 2.14 -7.64
N ASN A 410 7.91 3.34 -8.16
CA ASN A 410 8.87 4.16 -8.92
C ASN A 410 8.69 5.68 -8.65
N GLY A 411 8.64 6.08 -7.39
CA GLY A 411 8.52 7.48 -7.00
C GLY A 411 7.25 8.15 -7.52
N LEU A 412 7.21 9.48 -7.42
CA LEU A 412 6.16 10.30 -8.05
C LEU A 412 6.53 10.61 -9.50
N THR A 413 5.56 10.64 -10.41
CA THR A 413 5.81 11.01 -11.82
C THR A 413 5.88 12.51 -12.07
N SER A 414 5.28 13.32 -11.18
CA SER A 414 5.28 14.78 -11.24
C SER A 414 4.82 15.39 -9.92
N VAL A 415 4.91 16.72 -9.80
CA VAL A 415 4.36 17.49 -8.65
C VAL A 415 2.84 17.39 -8.50
N TYR A 416 2.13 16.87 -9.50
CA TYR A 416 0.68 16.68 -9.50
C TYR A 416 0.27 15.21 -9.40
N ASP A 417 1.23 14.30 -9.18
CA ASP A 417 0.93 12.88 -9.08
C ASP A 417 -0.04 12.61 -7.91
N PRO A 418 -1.21 11.99 -8.15
CA PRO A 418 -2.18 11.72 -7.09
C PRO A 418 -1.61 10.78 -6.02
N ALA A 419 -0.57 10.00 -6.32
CA ALA A 419 0.10 9.14 -5.35
C ALA A 419 0.56 9.90 -4.11
N PHE A 420 0.93 11.19 -4.21
CA PHE A 420 1.26 11.99 -3.02
C PHE A 420 0.08 12.00 -2.01
N ARG A 421 -1.12 12.33 -2.48
CA ARG A 421 -2.31 12.35 -1.59
C ARG A 421 -2.74 10.95 -1.20
N GLU A 422 -2.79 10.04 -2.17
CA GLU A 422 -3.28 8.67 -1.97
C GLU A 422 -2.37 7.86 -1.04
N SER A 423 -1.07 8.13 -1.02
CA SER A 423 -0.09 7.37 -0.24
C SER A 423 0.41 8.09 1.01
N PHE A 424 0.33 9.43 1.10
CA PHE A 424 0.77 10.19 2.26
C PHE A 424 -0.37 10.93 2.95
N THR A 425 -0.93 11.96 2.30
CA THR A 425 -1.91 12.86 2.94
C THR A 425 -3.13 12.12 3.49
N ASN A 426 -3.70 11.19 2.70
CA ASN A 426 -4.93 10.49 3.05
C ASN A 426 -4.69 9.21 3.86
N ILE A 427 -3.43 8.84 4.13
CA ILE A 427 -3.09 7.61 4.85
C ILE A 427 -2.70 7.92 6.30
N TYR A 428 -1.83 8.90 6.52
CA TYR A 428 -1.33 9.24 7.85
C TYR A 428 -2.19 10.34 8.48
N THR A 429 -3.49 10.09 8.67
CA THR A 429 -4.49 11.11 9.07
C THR A 429 -4.70 11.24 10.58
N ALA A 430 -4.00 10.45 11.38
CA ALA A 430 -4.09 10.55 12.83
C ALA A 430 -3.55 11.91 13.30
N LYS A 431 -4.23 12.55 14.27
CA LYS A 431 -3.82 13.88 14.78
C LYS A 431 -2.39 13.89 15.33
N SER A 432 -1.97 12.80 15.96
CA SER A 432 -0.60 12.59 16.44
C SER A 432 0.44 12.56 15.32
N LEU A 433 0.05 12.27 14.08
CA LEU A 433 0.89 12.28 12.89
C LEU A 433 0.78 13.59 12.09
N HIS A 434 0.02 14.58 12.58
CA HIS A 434 0.01 15.95 12.05
C HIS A 434 1.23 16.73 12.56
N LYS A 435 2.40 16.12 12.43
CA LYS A 435 3.71 16.64 12.83
C LYS A 435 4.57 16.79 11.57
N GLN A 436 5.76 17.36 11.72
CA GLN A 436 6.70 17.45 10.60
C GLN A 436 7.19 16.05 10.21
N TRP A 437 7.29 15.78 8.90
CA TRP A 437 7.92 14.60 8.34
C TRP A 437 9.22 15.00 7.65
N TYR A 438 10.34 14.43 8.12
CA TYR A 438 11.66 14.62 7.54
C TYR A 438 12.01 13.40 6.70
N ASN A 439 12.05 13.57 5.37
CA ASN A 439 12.16 12.46 4.43
C ASN A 439 13.47 12.58 3.63
N VAL A 440 14.20 11.47 3.51
CA VAL A 440 15.24 11.30 2.49
C VAL A 440 14.65 10.55 1.29
N LEU A 441 15.37 10.58 0.16
CA LEU A 441 15.04 9.79 -1.02
C LEU A 441 15.68 8.41 -0.92
N GLY A 442 14.99 7.40 -1.44
CA GLY A 442 15.56 6.08 -1.73
C GLY A 442 15.71 5.83 -3.24
N ASN A 443 16.17 4.65 -3.63
CA ASN A 443 16.40 4.36 -5.05
C ASN A 443 15.10 4.23 -5.85
N HIS A 444 13.99 3.81 -5.23
CA HIS A 444 12.69 3.80 -5.90
C HIS A 444 12.17 5.21 -6.17
N ASP A 445 12.47 6.17 -5.28
CA ASP A 445 12.13 7.58 -5.50
C ASP A 445 12.86 8.17 -6.72
N TYR A 446 14.12 7.77 -6.91
CA TYR A 446 14.91 8.13 -8.09
C TYR A 446 14.41 7.52 -9.39
N ARG A 447 13.54 6.49 -9.35
CA ARG A 447 12.92 5.93 -10.57
C ARG A 447 11.75 6.76 -11.09
N GLY A 448 11.31 7.74 -10.30
CA GLY A 448 10.31 8.74 -10.68
C GLY A 448 10.96 10.08 -11.00
N ASN A 449 10.25 11.15 -10.64
CA ASN A 449 10.67 12.52 -10.71
C ASN A 449 11.15 12.97 -9.33
N VAL A 450 12.47 13.14 -9.18
CA VAL A 450 13.08 13.48 -7.90
C VAL A 450 12.73 14.91 -7.49
N GLU A 451 12.82 15.84 -8.43
CA GLU A 451 12.54 17.26 -8.17
C GLU A 451 11.08 17.51 -7.74
N ALA A 452 10.15 16.65 -8.15
CA ALA A 452 8.77 16.70 -7.69
C ALA A 452 8.66 16.49 -6.17
N GLN A 453 9.50 15.64 -5.58
CA GLN A 453 9.50 15.33 -4.16
C GLN A 453 10.24 16.40 -3.33
N LEU A 454 11.28 17.01 -3.92
CA LEU A 454 12.12 18.04 -3.31
C LEU A 454 11.52 19.46 -3.41
N GLY A 455 10.69 19.68 -4.43
CA GLY A 455 10.16 20.98 -4.79
C GLY A 455 9.11 21.53 -3.82
N PRO A 456 8.80 22.84 -3.90
CA PRO A 456 7.92 23.52 -2.95
C PRO A 456 6.43 23.18 -3.12
N ILE A 457 6.06 22.43 -4.16
CA ILE A 457 4.66 22.14 -4.48
C ILE A 457 4.06 21.13 -3.48
N LEU A 458 4.75 20.04 -3.14
CA LEU A 458 4.21 19.07 -2.17
C LEU A 458 4.02 19.67 -0.77
N PRO A 459 4.97 20.45 -0.20
CA PRO A 459 4.73 21.19 1.04
C PRO A 459 3.54 22.17 0.98
N SER A 460 3.21 22.69 -0.21
CA SER A 460 2.01 23.54 -0.37
C SER A 460 0.70 22.74 -0.35
N VAL A 461 0.75 21.45 -0.73
CA VAL A 461 -0.38 20.51 -0.65
C VAL A 461 -0.53 19.98 0.78
N ASP A 462 0.57 19.62 1.42
CA ASP A 462 0.60 19.12 2.79
C ASP A 462 1.87 19.61 3.50
N LYS A 463 1.70 20.56 4.43
CA LYS A 463 2.82 21.23 5.13
C LYS A 463 3.67 20.29 5.98
N ARG A 464 3.18 19.08 6.26
CA ARG A 464 3.93 18.05 6.98
C ARG A 464 5.11 17.52 6.16
N TRP A 465 5.09 17.70 4.84
CA TRP A 465 6.13 17.17 3.97
C TRP A 465 7.38 18.06 3.94
N ILE A 466 8.51 17.56 4.47
CA ILE A 466 9.85 18.10 4.19
C ILE A 466 10.70 16.99 3.60
N CYS A 467 11.15 17.18 2.37
CA CYS A 467 12.08 16.27 1.71
C CYS A 467 13.19 17.09 1.07
N MET A 468 14.44 16.74 1.39
CA MET A 468 15.64 17.29 0.77
C MET A 468 16.60 16.14 0.51
N ARG A 469 17.57 16.33 -0.41
CA ARG A 469 18.59 15.32 -0.66
C ARG A 469 19.40 15.03 0.61
N SER A 470 20.03 16.07 1.14
CA SER A 470 20.81 15.99 2.37
C SER A 470 20.64 17.25 3.20
N PHE A 471 20.43 17.08 4.50
CA PHE A 471 20.16 18.17 5.45
C PHE A 471 20.41 17.71 6.88
N ALA A 472 20.44 18.63 7.84
CA ALA A 472 20.54 18.32 9.25
C ALA A 472 19.30 18.84 10.00
N VAL A 473 18.80 18.07 10.96
CA VAL A 473 17.87 18.54 11.98
C VAL A 473 18.66 18.63 13.28
N LYS A 474 18.76 19.83 13.83
CA LYS A 474 19.48 20.11 15.07
C LYS A 474 18.52 20.35 16.21
N THR A 475 18.88 19.81 17.36
CA THR A 475 18.15 19.97 18.62
C THR A 475 19.16 20.22 19.72
N GLU A 476 18.68 20.52 20.92
CA GLU A 476 19.53 20.73 22.09
C GLU A 476 20.26 19.45 22.54
N ILE A 477 19.76 18.26 22.19
CA ILE A 477 20.30 16.97 22.68
C ILE A 477 20.87 16.06 21.56
N VAL A 478 20.36 16.17 20.34
CA VAL A 478 20.74 15.34 19.18
C VAL A 478 20.85 16.16 17.90
N ASP A 479 21.89 15.88 17.11
CA ASP A 479 21.96 16.29 15.71
C ASP A 479 21.68 15.07 14.82
N ILE A 480 20.70 15.21 13.91
CA ILE A 480 20.28 14.16 12.98
C ILE A 480 20.66 14.58 11.56
N PHE A 481 21.55 13.82 10.92
CA PHE A 481 22.05 14.08 9.56
C PHE A 481 21.35 13.17 8.55
N PHE A 482 20.56 13.76 7.66
CA PHE A 482 19.84 13.10 6.59
C PHE A 482 20.69 13.12 5.32
N LEU A 483 20.88 11.96 4.68
CA LEU A 483 21.82 11.79 3.57
C LEU A 483 21.19 11.12 2.36
N ASP A 484 21.44 11.71 1.20
CA ASP A 484 21.16 11.14 -0.10
C ASP A 484 22.17 10.03 -0.43
N THR A 485 21.75 8.78 -0.17
CA THR A 485 22.62 7.60 -0.33
C THR A 485 22.54 6.98 -1.72
N THR A 486 21.49 7.24 -2.49
CA THR A 486 21.30 6.64 -3.83
C THR A 486 22.45 6.92 -4.80
N PRO A 487 23.02 8.15 -4.86
CA PRO A 487 24.15 8.43 -5.74
C PRO A 487 25.45 7.72 -5.34
N PHE A 488 25.55 7.10 -4.15
CA PHE A 488 26.75 6.32 -3.78
C PHE A 488 26.82 4.97 -4.49
N VAL A 489 25.70 4.38 -4.87
CA VAL A 489 25.65 3.01 -5.39
C VAL A 489 26.07 2.97 -6.86
N ASP A 490 27.20 2.35 -7.17
CA ASP A 490 27.75 2.28 -8.53
C ASP A 490 26.84 1.50 -9.48
N LYS A 491 26.18 0.44 -8.96
CA LYS A 491 25.30 -0.43 -9.75
C LYS A 491 24.23 0.36 -10.51
N TYR A 492 23.65 1.41 -9.92
CA TYR A 492 22.59 2.20 -10.58
C TYR A 492 23.08 3.03 -11.77
N PHE A 493 24.38 3.27 -11.90
CA PHE A 493 24.97 4.00 -13.02
C PHE A 493 25.55 3.05 -14.08
N ILE A 494 26.09 1.91 -13.66
CA ILE A 494 26.82 0.99 -14.55
C ILE A 494 25.86 -0.09 -15.11
N GLU A 495 24.97 -0.60 -14.26
CA GLU A 495 24.08 -1.73 -14.55
C GLU A 495 22.67 -1.46 -13.97
N PRO A 496 21.93 -0.45 -14.50
CA PRO A 496 20.61 -0.11 -13.98
C PRO A 496 19.52 -1.14 -14.32
N GLU A 497 19.88 -2.22 -15.03
CA GLU A 497 18.97 -3.24 -15.56
C GLU A 497 17.88 -2.59 -16.43
N GLU A 498 16.61 -2.80 -16.10
CA GLU A 498 15.45 -2.23 -16.80
C GLU A 498 14.96 -0.90 -16.21
N HIS A 499 15.62 -0.40 -15.18
CA HIS A 499 15.22 0.81 -14.48
C HIS A 499 15.82 2.07 -15.13
N THR A 500 15.06 3.16 -15.07
CA THR A 500 15.55 4.51 -15.39
C THR A 500 15.62 5.29 -14.09
N TYR A 501 16.71 6.04 -13.90
CA TYR A 501 16.93 6.85 -12.71
C TYR A 501 17.06 8.33 -13.10
N ASP A 502 16.40 9.20 -12.35
CA ASP A 502 16.49 10.65 -12.47
C ASP A 502 17.73 11.17 -11.72
N TRP A 503 18.78 11.43 -12.50
CA TRP A 503 20.05 11.95 -12.00
C TRP A 503 20.14 13.48 -12.09
N GLU A 504 19.03 14.20 -12.32
CA GLU A 504 19.02 15.65 -12.25
C GLU A 504 19.49 16.11 -10.86
N GLY A 505 20.28 17.20 -10.83
CA GLY A 505 20.83 17.75 -9.59
C GLY A 505 22.02 17.01 -8.97
N VAL A 506 22.35 15.78 -9.41
CA VAL A 506 23.49 15.01 -8.87
C VAL A 506 24.66 14.86 -9.85
N GLN A 507 24.56 15.41 -11.05
CA GLN A 507 25.64 15.42 -12.03
C GLN A 507 26.49 16.70 -11.95
N PRO A 508 27.84 16.61 -12.01
CA PRO A 508 28.66 15.40 -12.09
C PRO A 508 28.75 14.64 -10.75
N ARG A 509 28.45 13.33 -10.79
CA ARG A 509 28.34 12.45 -9.61
C ARG A 509 29.52 12.54 -8.64
N LYS A 510 30.75 12.51 -9.17
CA LYS A 510 31.97 12.58 -8.35
C LYS A 510 32.05 13.89 -7.56
N THR A 511 31.70 15.01 -8.19
CA THR A 511 31.69 16.32 -7.53
C THR A 511 30.59 16.38 -6.49
N TYR A 512 29.40 15.87 -6.81
CA TYR A 512 28.28 15.79 -5.87
C TYR A 512 28.66 15.03 -4.59
N LEU A 513 29.18 13.81 -4.72
CA LEU A 513 29.58 12.98 -3.58
C LEU A 513 30.73 13.61 -2.77
N ALA A 514 31.71 14.22 -3.44
CA ALA A 514 32.82 14.88 -2.76
C ALA A 514 32.34 16.09 -1.93
N THR A 515 31.40 16.88 -2.48
CA THR A 515 30.78 18.00 -1.77
C THR A 515 29.95 17.50 -0.59
N LEU A 516 29.07 16.52 -0.81
CA LEU A 516 28.24 15.94 0.26
C LEU A 516 29.09 15.42 1.44
N LEU A 517 30.15 14.65 1.17
CA LEU A 517 31.03 14.14 2.22
C LEU A 517 31.80 15.27 2.93
N LYS A 518 32.19 16.31 2.20
CA LYS A 518 32.86 17.48 2.77
C LYS A 518 31.92 18.25 3.71
N ASP A 519 30.70 18.49 3.28
CA ASP A 519 29.73 19.29 4.02
C ASP A 519 29.23 18.53 5.25
N LEU A 520 29.00 17.21 5.11
CA LEU A 520 28.72 16.32 6.24
C LEU A 520 29.85 16.32 7.27
N LYS A 521 31.10 16.21 6.82
CA LYS A 521 32.27 16.25 7.70
C LYS A 521 32.37 17.58 8.46
N ALA A 522 32.08 18.70 7.79
CA ALA A 522 32.07 20.01 8.43
C ALA A 522 30.95 20.10 9.48
N GLU A 523 29.72 19.68 9.14
CA GLU A 523 28.58 19.75 10.06
C GLU A 523 28.77 18.87 11.30
N MET A 524 29.29 17.65 11.13
CA MET A 524 29.55 16.75 12.26
C MET A 524 30.65 17.26 13.19
N ARG A 525 31.66 17.96 12.64
CA ARG A 525 32.73 18.57 13.45
C ARG A 525 32.25 19.78 14.24
N ASP A 526 31.32 20.54 13.68
CA ASP A 526 30.71 21.71 14.33
C ASP A 526 29.64 21.31 15.38
N SER A 527 29.21 20.06 15.39
CA SER A 527 28.13 19.55 16.24
C SER A 527 28.56 19.40 17.71
N THR A 528 27.90 20.17 18.58
CA THR A 528 28.03 20.10 20.04
C THR A 528 27.01 19.16 20.70
N ALA A 529 26.09 18.58 19.91
CA ALA A 529 25.05 17.70 20.42
C ALA A 529 25.65 16.43 21.06
N LYS A 530 24.99 15.97 22.14
CA LYS A 530 25.41 14.77 22.86
C LYS A 530 25.23 13.52 22.02
N TRP A 531 24.17 13.48 21.22
CA TRP A 531 23.87 12.40 20.31
C TRP A 531 24.04 12.82 18.85
N LYS A 532 24.56 11.93 18.02
CA LYS A 532 24.66 12.12 16.58
C LYS A 532 24.04 10.94 15.85
N PHE A 533 22.93 11.18 15.16
CA PHE A 533 22.25 10.18 14.36
C PHE A 533 22.42 10.48 12.87
N VAL A 534 22.49 9.44 12.06
CA VAL A 534 22.55 9.55 10.60
C VAL A 534 21.43 8.74 9.99
N VAL A 535 20.72 9.32 9.04
CA VAL A 535 19.61 8.69 8.32
C VAL A 535 19.94 8.71 6.84
N GLY A 536 19.91 7.53 6.22
CA GLY A 536 20.00 7.39 4.76
C GLY A 536 19.11 6.24 4.32
N HIS A 537 18.95 6.03 3.02
CA HIS A 537 18.14 4.90 2.55
C HIS A 537 18.89 3.57 2.55
N HIS A 538 20.12 3.53 2.05
CA HIS A 538 20.88 2.29 1.84
C HIS A 538 21.62 1.82 3.10
N ALA A 539 21.78 0.52 3.26
CA ALA A 539 22.41 -0.09 4.42
C ALA A 539 23.95 -0.02 4.38
N ILE A 540 24.58 0.42 5.48
CA ILE A 540 26.03 0.21 5.71
C ILE A 540 26.28 -1.23 6.20
N LYS A 541 25.36 -1.73 7.04
CA LYS A 541 25.31 -3.11 7.53
C LYS A 541 23.93 -3.68 7.26
N SER A 542 23.87 -4.82 6.57
CA SER A 542 22.63 -5.43 6.08
C SER A 542 22.58 -6.92 6.39
N LEU A 543 21.39 -7.36 6.81
CA LEU A 543 21.00 -8.77 6.85
C LEU A 543 19.96 -9.09 5.77
N GLY A 544 19.50 -8.07 5.04
CA GLY A 544 18.62 -8.23 3.90
C GLY A 544 19.35 -8.80 2.69
N HIS A 545 18.56 -9.09 1.66
CA HIS A 545 19.06 -9.62 0.38
C HIS A 545 19.91 -8.60 -0.40
N HIS A 546 19.81 -7.31 -0.08
CA HIS A 546 20.61 -6.25 -0.72
C HIS A 546 22.08 -6.25 -0.28
N GLY A 547 22.35 -6.64 0.97
CA GLY A 547 23.70 -6.69 1.53
C GLY A 547 24.30 -5.31 1.85
N ASP A 548 25.52 -5.32 2.39
CA ASP A 548 26.24 -4.10 2.75
C ASP A 548 26.51 -3.27 1.48
N THR A 549 26.18 -1.98 1.52
CA THR A 549 26.51 -1.06 0.42
C THR A 549 28.00 -0.73 0.45
N THR A 550 28.76 -1.33 -0.48
CA THR A 550 30.23 -1.30 -0.49
C THR A 550 30.79 0.12 -0.51
N GLU A 551 30.16 1.02 -1.27
CA GLU A 551 30.57 2.41 -1.40
C GLU A 551 30.35 3.19 -0.10
N LEU A 552 29.26 2.93 0.62
CA LEU A 552 29.03 3.53 1.93
C LEU A 552 30.02 3.02 2.98
N VAL A 553 30.32 1.72 2.98
CA VAL A 553 31.36 1.13 3.85
C VAL A 553 32.72 1.78 3.57
N LYS A 554 33.03 2.06 2.30
CA LYS A 554 34.31 2.64 1.89
C LYS A 554 34.44 4.13 2.16
N PHE A 555 33.40 4.92 1.88
CA PHE A 555 33.49 6.38 1.86
C PHE A 555 32.77 7.07 3.01
N LEU A 556 31.65 6.51 3.49
CA LEU A 556 30.83 7.13 4.52
C LEU A 556 31.20 6.60 5.92
N LEU A 557 31.30 5.28 6.10
CA LEU A 557 31.54 4.67 7.41
C LEU A 557 32.81 5.20 8.12
N PRO A 558 33.97 5.40 7.47
CA PRO A 558 35.14 5.98 8.13
C PRO A 558 34.87 7.38 8.70
N LEU A 559 34.06 8.18 7.98
CA LEU A 559 33.67 9.51 8.43
C LEU A 559 32.74 9.44 9.64
N LEU A 560 31.78 8.51 9.64
CA LEU A 560 30.87 8.32 10.78
C LEU A 560 31.64 7.89 12.05
N LYS A 561 32.62 7.00 11.89
CA LYS A 561 33.53 6.58 12.98
C LYS A 561 34.41 7.72 13.48
N GLU A 562 35.03 8.50 12.60
CA GLU A 562 35.87 9.66 12.96
C GLU A 562 35.11 10.70 13.80
N ASN A 563 33.80 10.82 13.59
CA ASN A 563 32.96 11.82 14.25
C ASN A 563 32.05 11.25 15.36
N ASN A 564 32.31 10.03 15.83
CA ASN A 564 31.57 9.39 16.94
C ASN A 564 30.05 9.39 16.75
N VAL A 565 29.58 9.02 15.56
CA VAL A 565 28.15 8.78 15.32
C VAL A 565 27.65 7.66 16.22
N ASP A 566 26.44 7.79 16.75
CA ASP A 566 25.85 6.82 17.67
C ASP A 566 24.96 5.81 16.92
N VAL A 567 24.15 6.30 15.99
CA VAL A 567 23.15 5.50 15.28
C VAL A 567 23.14 5.83 13.78
N TYR A 568 23.12 4.79 12.95
CA TYR A 568 22.82 4.88 11.53
C TYR A 568 21.50 4.16 11.24
N MET A 569 20.52 4.87 10.66
CA MET A 569 19.21 4.32 10.31
C MET A 569 19.03 4.22 8.80
N ASN A 570 18.44 3.11 8.33
CA ASN A 570 18.17 2.87 6.92
C ASN A 570 16.82 2.19 6.62
N GLY A 571 16.45 2.11 5.34
CA GLY A 571 15.22 1.47 4.87
C GLY A 571 15.49 0.23 4.01
N HIS A 572 16.34 0.36 2.99
CA HIS A 572 16.51 -0.48 1.80
C HIS A 572 16.37 -2.00 1.94
N ASP A 573 16.62 -2.61 3.10
CA ASP A 573 16.51 -4.06 3.31
C ASP A 573 15.06 -4.59 3.36
N HIS A 574 14.05 -3.73 3.30
CA HIS A 574 12.64 -4.10 3.34
C HIS A 574 12.26 -4.90 4.62
N CYS A 575 12.87 -4.58 5.77
CA CYS A 575 12.67 -5.31 7.02
C CYS A 575 12.83 -4.40 8.24
N LEU A 576 12.69 -4.97 9.44
CA LEU A 576 13.10 -4.32 10.68
C LEU A 576 14.36 -5.00 11.21
N GLY A 577 15.38 -4.24 11.59
CA GLY A 577 16.67 -4.82 11.97
C GLY A 577 17.49 -3.98 12.92
N HIS A 578 18.35 -4.65 13.69
CA HIS A 578 19.32 -4.05 14.59
C HIS A 578 20.61 -4.88 14.60
N ILE A 579 21.69 -4.23 14.17
CA ILE A 579 23.05 -4.79 14.10
C ILE A 579 23.97 -3.88 14.91
N THR A 580 24.78 -4.46 15.80
CA THR A 580 25.86 -3.74 16.49
C THR A 580 27.19 -3.90 15.74
N SER A 581 28.22 -3.16 16.11
CA SER A 581 29.56 -3.29 15.52
C SER A 581 30.55 -3.84 16.54
N ILE A 582 31.43 -4.74 16.09
CA ILE A 582 32.62 -5.14 16.87
C ILE A 582 33.67 -4.01 16.85
N ASP A 583 33.71 -3.24 15.76
CA ASP A 583 34.75 -2.25 15.47
C ASP A 583 34.36 -0.81 15.82
N GLY A 584 33.37 -0.62 16.71
CA GLY A 584 32.95 0.71 17.15
C GLY A 584 31.57 0.76 17.82
N PRO A 585 31.19 1.92 18.37
CA PRO A 585 29.94 2.07 19.14
C PRO A 585 28.69 2.26 18.26
N ILE A 586 28.84 2.52 16.94
CA ILE A 586 27.72 2.78 16.03
C ILE A 586 26.75 1.60 16.01
N GLN A 587 25.48 1.87 16.26
CA GLN A 587 24.39 0.92 16.01
C GLN A 587 23.79 1.13 14.62
N TYR A 588 23.55 0.05 13.90
CA TYR A 588 22.90 0.06 12.59
C TYR A 588 21.48 -0.45 12.72
N LEU A 589 20.51 0.41 12.41
CA LEU A 589 19.10 0.12 12.54
C LEU A 589 18.44 0.17 11.17
N THR A 590 17.53 -0.75 10.92
CA THR A 590 16.74 -0.80 9.68
C THR A 590 15.28 -0.64 10.05
N SER A 591 14.63 0.34 9.42
CA SER A 591 13.18 0.47 9.36
C SER A 591 12.78 0.61 7.89
N GLY A 592 12.63 -0.55 7.24
CA GLY A 592 12.21 -0.72 5.86
C GLY A 592 10.90 -1.47 5.71
N GLY A 593 10.06 -1.46 6.75
CA GLY A 593 8.86 -2.29 6.81
C GLY A 593 7.55 -1.53 6.57
N GLY A 594 7.58 -0.28 6.10
CA GLY A 594 6.43 0.63 6.18
C GLY A 594 5.24 0.21 5.30
N SER A 595 5.51 -0.45 4.17
CA SER A 595 4.49 -1.10 3.34
C SER A 595 5.05 -2.14 2.37
N LYS A 596 6.32 -2.04 2.01
CA LYS A 596 7.07 -3.14 1.43
C LYS A 596 7.74 -3.87 2.59
N ALA A 597 7.73 -5.20 2.54
CA ALA A 597 8.58 -6.02 3.38
C ALA A 597 9.02 -7.22 2.55
N TRP A 598 10.14 -7.80 2.92
CA TRP A 598 10.55 -9.12 2.47
C TRP A 598 9.90 -10.19 3.38
N ARG A 599 9.74 -11.44 2.92
CA ARG A 599 9.16 -12.55 3.72
C ARG A 599 9.79 -13.90 3.44
N GLY A 600 10.94 -13.96 2.79
CA GLY A 600 11.47 -15.24 2.35
C GLY A 600 12.87 -15.20 1.79
N VAL A 601 13.86 -14.89 2.64
CA VAL A 601 15.11 -15.63 2.86
C VAL A 601 15.81 -14.89 4.01
N LEU A 602 15.78 -15.44 5.22
CA LEU A 602 16.80 -15.09 6.20
C LEU A 602 18.11 -15.73 5.71
N LYS A 603 19.20 -14.97 5.77
CA LYS A 603 20.52 -15.60 5.77
C LYS A 603 20.52 -16.72 6.84
N THR A 604 21.15 -17.85 6.55
CA THR A 604 21.08 -19.07 7.39
C THR A 604 21.58 -18.81 8.81
N GLU A 605 21.33 -19.71 9.78
CA GLU A 605 21.90 -19.60 11.14
C GLU A 605 23.44 -19.37 11.11
N ASP A 606 24.12 -19.85 10.07
CA ASP A 606 25.56 -19.67 9.84
C ASP A 606 25.97 -18.21 9.50
N ASP A 607 25.04 -17.36 9.09
CA ASP A 607 25.27 -15.96 8.70
C ASP A 607 24.94 -14.96 9.83
N ILE A 608 24.33 -15.44 10.92
CA ILE A 608 23.93 -14.64 12.07
C ILE A 608 25.03 -14.78 13.14
N ASP A 609 25.89 -13.77 13.25
CA ASP A 609 26.89 -13.71 14.31
C ASP A 609 26.38 -12.95 15.54
N ASP A 610 27.21 -12.85 16.58
CA ASP A 610 26.90 -12.15 17.83
C ASP A 610 26.63 -10.64 17.66
N THR A 611 26.83 -10.08 16.46
CA THR A 611 26.55 -8.66 16.17
C THR A 611 25.10 -8.41 15.80
N VAL A 612 24.37 -9.43 15.38
CA VAL A 612 22.95 -9.34 15.08
C VAL A 612 22.15 -9.35 16.38
N LYS A 613 21.40 -8.29 16.66
CA LYS A 613 20.58 -8.17 17.88
C LYS A 613 19.10 -8.41 17.62
N PHE A 614 18.63 -8.03 16.44
CA PHE A 614 17.24 -8.24 16.05
C PHE A 614 17.09 -8.21 14.54
N LEU A 615 16.20 -9.05 14.02
CA LEU A 615 15.78 -9.08 12.63
C LEU A 615 14.34 -9.57 12.56
N TYR A 616 13.50 -8.82 11.87
CA TYR A 616 12.12 -9.17 11.60
C TYR A 616 11.78 -8.89 10.14
N ASP A 617 11.56 -9.99 9.42
CA ASP A 617 11.22 -10.03 7.99
C ASP A 617 9.72 -9.79 7.81
N GLY A 618 9.28 -8.59 8.17
CA GLY A 618 7.88 -8.19 8.17
C GLY A 618 7.70 -6.69 8.24
N GLN A 619 6.44 -6.27 8.21
CA GLN A 619 6.08 -4.85 8.13
C GLN A 619 5.95 -4.23 9.52
N GLY A 620 6.25 -2.95 9.61
CA GLY A 620 6.27 -2.23 10.87
C GLY A 620 7.06 -0.92 10.80
N PHE A 621 7.39 -0.39 11.98
CA PHE A 621 8.06 0.91 12.15
C PHE A 621 8.84 0.94 13.47
N MET A 622 9.61 2.00 13.70
CA MET A 622 10.29 2.22 14.98
C MET A 622 9.74 3.45 15.71
N SER A 623 9.83 3.46 17.03
CA SER A 623 9.81 4.68 17.83
C SER A 623 11.17 4.92 18.47
N VAL A 624 11.46 6.20 18.71
CA VAL A 624 12.61 6.65 19.48
C VAL A 624 12.12 7.61 20.54
N GLU A 625 12.52 7.37 21.79
CA GLU A 625 12.35 8.29 22.91
C GLU A 625 13.71 8.56 23.53
N MET A 626 14.06 9.82 23.71
CA MET A 626 15.37 10.17 24.21
C MET A 626 15.39 11.46 25.03
N ASN A 627 16.44 11.60 25.83
CA ASN A 627 16.84 12.83 26.51
C ASN A 627 18.36 12.99 26.40
N GLU A 628 18.94 13.96 27.10
CA GLU A 628 20.40 14.21 27.05
C GLU A 628 21.24 12.97 27.44
N ARG A 629 20.69 12.08 28.29
CA ARG A 629 21.39 10.93 28.85
C ARG A 629 21.01 9.60 28.20
N ASP A 630 19.74 9.39 27.91
CA ASP A 630 19.18 8.08 27.57
C ASP A 630 18.52 8.10 26.19
N VAL A 631 18.68 7.00 25.43
CA VAL A 631 17.95 6.72 24.19
C VAL A 631 17.28 5.36 24.34
N MET A 632 15.99 5.30 24.02
CA MET A 632 15.19 4.08 23.95
C MET A 632 14.60 3.96 22.54
N ILE A 633 14.76 2.80 21.91
CA ILE A 633 14.25 2.51 20.58
C ILE A 633 13.39 1.25 20.66
N LEU A 634 12.17 1.32 20.14
CA LEU A 634 11.24 0.20 20.07
C LEU A 634 10.90 -0.10 18.62
N PHE A 635 10.84 -1.40 18.29
CA PHE A 635 10.42 -1.90 16.99
C PHE A 635 9.00 -2.47 17.11
N TYR A 636 8.12 -2.06 16.20
CA TYR A 636 6.72 -2.50 16.20
C TYR A 636 6.40 -3.28 14.94
N ASP A 637 5.62 -4.36 15.08
CA ASP A 637 5.00 -5.01 13.92
C ASP A 637 3.79 -4.22 13.40
N VAL A 638 3.19 -4.74 12.33
CA VAL A 638 1.98 -4.22 11.70
C VAL A 638 0.78 -4.13 12.65
N ASP A 639 0.71 -4.97 13.69
CA ASP A 639 -0.38 -4.99 14.67
C ASP A 639 -0.10 -4.05 15.88
N GLY A 640 1.09 -3.43 15.90
CA GLY A 640 1.53 -2.51 16.96
C GLY A 640 2.14 -3.23 18.17
N ASN A 641 2.50 -4.51 18.05
CA ASN A 641 3.20 -5.24 19.10
C ASN A 641 4.68 -4.85 19.09
N VAL A 642 5.25 -4.67 20.29
CA VAL A 642 6.70 -4.49 20.43
C VAL A 642 7.40 -5.81 20.14
N LEU A 643 8.27 -5.80 19.13
CA LEU A 643 9.07 -6.96 18.72
C LEU A 643 10.46 -6.96 19.35
N HIS A 644 11.01 -5.77 19.56
CA HIS A 644 12.35 -5.57 20.09
C HIS A 644 12.45 -4.20 20.76
N ASP A 645 13.24 -4.14 21.84
CA ASP A 645 13.61 -2.92 22.52
C ASP A 645 15.12 -2.81 22.65
N TRP A 646 15.62 -1.58 22.57
CA TRP A 646 17.02 -1.30 22.83
C TRP A 646 17.16 0.02 23.57
N LYS A 647 18.01 0.01 24.60
CA LYS A 647 18.29 1.18 25.43
C LYS A 647 19.79 1.38 25.58
N ILE A 648 20.22 2.64 25.43
CA ILE A 648 21.58 3.08 25.71
C ILE A 648 21.58 4.33 26.58
N SER A 649 22.59 4.45 27.43
CA SER A 649 22.80 5.61 28.29
C SER A 649 24.24 6.13 28.14
N LYS A 650 24.40 7.45 28.02
CA LYS A 650 25.72 8.11 28.16
C LYS A 650 25.91 8.56 29.61
N LEU A 651 27.12 8.41 30.15
CA LEU A 651 27.47 8.96 31.45
C LEU A 651 27.62 10.49 31.31
N LEU A 652 26.89 11.25 32.12
CA LEU A 652 27.14 12.69 32.27
C LEU A 652 28.46 12.85 33.02
N TYR A 653 29.57 13.07 32.30
CA TYR A 653 30.78 13.56 32.97
C TYR A 653 30.50 14.98 33.45
N SER A 654 30.37 15.15 34.77
CA SER A 654 30.46 16.46 35.41
C SER A 654 31.85 17.00 35.12
N ALA A 655 31.94 18.12 34.38
CA ALA A 655 33.16 18.90 34.36
C ALA A 655 33.47 19.33 35.80
N VAL A 656 34.60 18.87 36.33
CA VAL A 656 35.21 19.38 37.57
C VAL A 656 36.08 20.58 37.21
#